data_AF-A0A6G0U288-F1
#
_entry.id   AF-A0A6G0U288-F1
#
_cell.length_a   1.000
_cell.length_b   1.000
_cell.length_c   1.000
_cell.angle_alpha   90.00
_cell.angle_beta   90.00
_cell.angle_gamma   90.00
#
_symmetry.space_group_name_H-M   'P 1'
#
loop_
_entity.id
_entity.type
_entity.pdbx_description
1 polymer ?
#
loop_
_entity_poly.entity_id
_entity_poly.type
_entity_poly.pdbx_seq_one_letter_code
_entity_poly.pdbx_strand_id
1 'polypeptide(L)'
;MANIVEQTPNTADKTISLLNGCQLDEKETKKIDYSIVRGKSSLVSPSEEQFETLQHRLKELIEEGHGETIYDVGIGDDGSGLTNDEFEASVATLHSLAATQDADCVLLRERVEGGTSTAQYLVRKRLESQDFLEIRVAVVGNVDAGKSTLLGVLTHGELDNGRGHARLKLFRHKHEMESGRTSSVGNDILGFDSTGEVVNRPEHGSLDWVKICEKSTKVITFIDLAGHERYLKTTVFGMTGHMPDFGMLMIGANAGIIGMTKEHLGLALALSVPVFVVVTKIDMCPPNILQDTLRLLVRILKSPGCRKVPVMVKTKDDVIVSATNFVSQRLCPIFQVSNVNGENLDLLKMFLNLLTTRVMSTDNDPAEFQIDDTYSVPGVGTVVSGTTLCGTIRLNDTLMLGPDPVGQFVAITVKSIHRKRMVVREVKAGQTASFALKKIKRSQIRKGMVMVSPSLNPSATWEFDGEILVLHHPTTISSRYQAMVHCGSIRQTASILSMSEECLRTGDKAKVRFRFIKYPEYLRPGQRLVFREGRTKAVGNVLAVPPPTGQVGVRQSQKPQKSNPQAQGQNVGENENQPAQKSRRRGGQKPLAEQNTRTIAKFLLNVASCMLIIIITCVVSGESILCDTCTCKNSIINCTENGLMDILDLWDHSDVLKDATLMHFDDNGIVHVKQLPPSKVRYLSLRKNKINKIDEMAFINLKLLLELDLSYNFLTAESLNPDIFKIINEDTSRPGSLIHLRLDYNNIHSLLPHTFKELSNLVSLTLAGNPLTVIDRATSFAMSSLPMLKILNLSNTSLNELPDHLLHTPRFLEILNLSNNKFTQIPQGLDEAHALQRLDFSSNPIKNILSFPKMASLKVLHLSHMPELNNIGPRAFSLLNVLEEFHCTHNNKLKSIDPTAFSYKLNDGLESELWPQIIKLDLSYNALGYLDSRLLSRWDTLEELNLQGNKWICDCVNQWLVSTLAPMVESRHPEFLNDFTCQEPIEMSGISILDLDHRHYHMRCLDFYNSRPERDGVLLIGILVGVILAIPFTMGIMMCCAKRKNTLSYYHRIFNQNKSPYAPDYQLRETSIYQPTSIITEGY
;
A
#
# COMPACT_ATOMS: atom_id res chain seq x y z
N MET A 1 -18.29 -49.64 1.75
CA MET A 1 -18.00 -51.10 1.78
C MET A 1 -17.31 -51.40 3.08
N ALA A 2 -17.71 -52.47 3.76
CA ALA A 2 -17.10 -52.93 5.01
C ALA A 2 -15.73 -53.59 4.77
N ASN A 3 -15.10 -54.04 5.86
CA ASN A 3 -13.78 -54.67 5.94
C ASN A 3 -12.59 -53.72 5.66
N ILE A 4 -12.10 -53.08 6.72
CA ILE A 4 -10.68 -53.00 7.18
C ILE A 4 -10.73 -52.26 8.53
N VAL A 5 -11.05 -52.99 9.60
CA VAL A 5 -10.90 -52.54 11.00
C VAL A 5 -10.49 -53.75 11.84
N GLU A 6 -9.19 -54.02 11.90
CA GLU A 6 -8.57 -54.82 12.97
C GLU A 6 -7.05 -54.61 12.95
N GLN A 7 -6.37 -54.98 14.06
CA GLN A 7 -4.91 -54.95 14.23
C GLN A 7 -4.22 -53.56 14.22
N THR A 8 -4.34 -52.82 15.33
CA THR A 8 -3.15 -52.19 15.97
C THR A 8 -3.24 -52.36 17.50
N PRO A 9 -2.11 -52.38 18.26
CA PRO A 9 -2.11 -52.90 19.64
C PRO A 9 -2.09 -51.82 20.74
N ASN A 10 -2.63 -52.17 21.91
CA ASN A 10 -2.66 -51.35 23.12
C ASN A 10 -1.25 -51.10 23.69
N THR A 11 -0.74 -49.87 23.60
CA THR A 11 0.41 -49.38 24.40
C THR A 11 0.29 -47.87 24.70
N ALA A 12 -0.57 -47.50 25.66
CA ALA A 12 -0.73 -46.11 26.14
C ALA A 12 -0.70 -45.92 27.67
N ASP A 13 -0.99 -46.94 28.48
CA ASP A 13 -1.25 -46.81 29.93
C ASP A 13 -0.01 -46.84 30.86
N LYS A 14 1.20 -46.58 30.36
CA LYS A 14 2.44 -46.65 31.18
C LYS A 14 3.44 -45.52 30.93
N THR A 15 3.01 -44.26 30.98
CA THR A 15 3.95 -43.11 31.06
C THR A 15 3.45 -41.87 31.81
N ILE A 16 2.44 -41.99 32.70
CA ILE A 16 2.02 -40.91 33.61
C ILE A 16 2.16 -41.38 35.06
N SER A 17 3.40 -41.60 35.48
CA SER A 17 3.73 -42.03 36.85
C SER A 17 5.15 -41.64 37.27
N LEU A 18 5.50 -40.37 37.07
CA LEU A 18 6.66 -39.64 37.61
C LEU A 18 6.50 -38.16 37.24
N LEU A 19 6.95 -37.23 38.10
CA LEU A 19 6.74 -35.77 38.00
C LEU A 19 5.30 -35.27 38.25
N ASN A 20 4.85 -35.39 39.50
CA ASN A 20 4.00 -34.35 40.09
C ASN A 20 4.40 -34.15 41.56
N GLY A 21 4.69 -32.90 41.95
CA GLY A 21 5.46 -32.61 43.16
C GLY A 21 5.37 -31.16 43.64
N CYS A 22 4.14 -30.62 43.69
CA CYS A 22 3.75 -29.43 44.46
C CYS A 22 2.25 -29.56 44.76
N GLN A 23 1.84 -29.28 45.99
CA GLN A 23 0.43 -29.23 46.38
C GLN A 23 -0.11 -27.81 46.18
N LEU A 24 -1.27 -27.68 45.53
CA LEU A 24 -2.13 -26.50 45.56
C LEU A 24 -3.59 -26.98 45.57
N ASP A 25 -4.47 -26.28 46.28
CA ASP A 25 -5.77 -26.82 46.69
C ASP A 25 -6.78 -26.92 45.53
N GLU A 26 -7.19 -28.14 45.19
CA GLU A 26 -8.33 -28.37 44.31
C GLU A 26 -9.64 -28.11 45.08
N LYS A 27 -10.46 -27.17 44.59
CA LYS A 27 -11.86 -27.07 45.01
C LYS A 27 -12.65 -28.20 44.35
N GLU A 28 -13.22 -29.09 45.16
CA GLU A 28 -14.01 -30.23 44.68
C GLU A 28 -15.23 -29.80 43.85
N THR A 29 -15.11 -29.83 42.53
CA THR A 29 -16.28 -29.98 41.65
C THR A 29 -16.76 -31.43 41.76
N LYS A 30 -17.90 -31.65 42.40
CA LYS A 30 -18.55 -32.97 42.48
C LYS A 30 -18.75 -33.54 41.07
N LYS A 31 -18.03 -34.61 40.73
CA LYS A 31 -18.31 -35.40 39.53
C LYS A 31 -19.66 -36.10 39.71
N ILE A 32 -20.64 -35.71 38.90
CA ILE A 32 -21.92 -36.41 38.80
C ILE A 32 -21.67 -37.75 38.09
N ASP A 33 -22.28 -38.84 38.59
CA ASP A 33 -22.16 -40.14 37.94
C ASP A 33 -23.21 -40.29 36.84
N TYR A 34 -22.74 -40.30 35.60
CA TYR A 34 -23.57 -40.48 34.39
C TYR A 34 -23.90 -41.95 34.07
N SER A 35 -23.61 -42.90 34.97
CA SER A 35 -23.92 -44.33 34.79
C SER A 35 -25.38 -44.61 34.42
N ILE A 36 -26.33 -43.87 35.01
CA ILE A 36 -27.77 -44.01 34.81
C ILE A 36 -28.23 -43.62 33.38
N VAL A 37 -27.43 -42.82 32.66
CA VAL A 37 -27.85 -42.10 31.43
C VAL A 37 -27.22 -42.69 30.15
N ARG A 38 -26.47 -43.79 30.26
CA ARG A 38 -25.80 -44.43 29.11
C ARG A 38 -26.67 -45.35 28.24
N GLY A 39 -27.93 -45.57 28.62
CA GLY A 39 -28.81 -46.49 27.91
C GLY A 39 -29.29 -45.91 26.57
N LYS A 40 -29.40 -46.75 25.53
CA LYS A 40 -29.98 -46.32 24.24
C LYS A 40 -31.40 -45.76 24.36
N SER A 41 -32.15 -46.24 25.36
CA SER A 41 -33.49 -45.79 25.71
C SER A 41 -33.52 -44.69 26.79
N SER A 42 -32.40 -44.11 27.23
CA SER A 42 -32.39 -43.07 28.27
C SER A 42 -33.09 -41.76 27.86
N LEU A 43 -33.39 -41.56 26.57
CA LEU A 43 -34.25 -40.47 26.07
C LEU A 43 -35.73 -40.90 25.86
N VAL A 44 -36.05 -42.19 25.97
CA VAL A 44 -37.42 -42.72 25.81
C VAL A 44 -38.14 -42.57 27.15
N SER A 45 -38.80 -41.43 27.34
CA SER A 45 -39.52 -41.06 28.57
C SER A 45 -38.67 -41.16 29.85
N PRO A 46 -37.67 -40.27 30.05
CA PRO A 46 -36.87 -40.24 31.27
C PRO A 46 -37.70 -39.87 32.51
N SER A 47 -37.27 -40.33 33.69
CA SER A 47 -37.74 -39.81 34.98
C SER A 47 -37.24 -38.38 35.24
N GLU A 48 -37.78 -37.70 36.26
CA GLU A 48 -37.38 -36.34 36.64
C GLU A 48 -35.88 -36.24 36.96
N GLU A 49 -35.33 -37.14 37.79
CA GLU A 49 -33.89 -37.23 38.09
C GLU A 49 -33.04 -37.54 36.82
N GLN A 50 -33.55 -38.38 35.92
CA GLN A 50 -32.87 -38.67 34.65
C GLN A 50 -32.87 -37.46 33.72
N PHE A 51 -33.95 -36.68 33.68
CA PHE A 51 -34.07 -35.46 32.89
C PHE A 51 -33.13 -34.37 33.41
N GLU A 52 -33.04 -34.15 34.72
CA GLU A 52 -32.04 -33.25 35.32
C GLU A 52 -30.60 -33.69 35.00
N THR A 53 -30.32 -34.99 35.08
CA THR A 53 -28.98 -35.54 34.79
C THR A 53 -28.63 -35.41 33.30
N LEU A 54 -29.59 -35.66 32.40
CA LEU A 54 -29.48 -35.39 30.96
C LEU A 54 -29.26 -33.91 30.68
N GLN A 55 -29.99 -33.02 31.35
CA GLN A 55 -29.89 -31.57 31.20
C GLN A 55 -28.50 -31.08 31.64
N HIS A 56 -27.96 -31.59 32.75
CA HIS A 56 -26.60 -31.28 33.19
C HIS A 56 -25.56 -31.80 32.20
N ARG A 57 -25.71 -33.04 31.69
CA ARG A 57 -24.77 -33.60 30.71
C ARG A 57 -24.81 -32.88 29.36
N LEU A 58 -25.99 -32.49 28.88
CA LEU A 58 -26.14 -31.69 27.67
C LEU A 58 -25.49 -30.30 27.84
N LYS A 59 -25.66 -29.67 29.01
CA LYS A 59 -25.00 -28.42 29.34
C LYS A 59 -23.47 -28.57 29.35
N GLU A 60 -22.92 -29.59 30.00
CA GLU A 60 -21.47 -29.90 29.95
C GLU A 60 -20.98 -30.06 28.51
N LEU A 61 -21.68 -30.84 27.69
CA LEU A 61 -21.31 -31.07 26.28
C LEU A 61 -21.37 -29.80 25.43
N ILE A 62 -22.30 -28.88 25.72
CA ILE A 62 -22.37 -27.57 25.06
C ILE A 62 -21.24 -26.65 25.55
N GLU A 63 -20.87 -26.68 26.83
CA GLU A 63 -19.77 -25.88 27.39
C GLU A 63 -18.39 -26.41 26.94
N GLU A 64 -18.19 -27.74 26.90
CA GLU A 64 -17.03 -28.42 26.28
C GLU A 64 -16.91 -28.10 24.78
N GLY A 65 -18.05 -27.98 24.08
CA GLY A 65 -18.14 -27.67 22.65
C GLY A 65 -18.14 -26.17 22.31
N HIS A 66 -17.91 -25.27 23.28
CA HIS A 66 -17.96 -23.81 23.12
C HIS A 66 -19.29 -23.28 22.53
N GLY A 67 -20.42 -23.83 22.93
CA GLY A 67 -21.76 -23.38 22.53
C GLY A 67 -22.45 -24.24 21.48
N GLU A 68 -21.79 -25.27 20.94
CA GLU A 68 -22.41 -26.24 20.02
C GLU A 68 -21.90 -27.66 20.26
N THR A 69 -22.76 -28.66 20.05
CA THR A 69 -22.37 -30.07 20.13
C THR A 69 -23.17 -30.92 19.14
N ILE A 70 -22.61 -32.07 18.73
CA ILE A 70 -23.33 -33.07 17.94
C ILE A 70 -23.82 -34.13 18.92
N TYR A 71 -25.14 -34.25 19.07
CA TYR A 71 -25.79 -35.20 19.95
C TYR A 71 -26.29 -36.41 19.15
N ASP A 72 -25.88 -37.61 19.57
CA ASP A 72 -26.25 -38.88 18.96
C ASP A 72 -27.53 -39.44 19.61
N VAL A 73 -28.53 -39.78 18.80
CA VAL A 73 -29.83 -40.32 19.24
C VAL A 73 -29.98 -41.76 18.75
N GLY A 74 -30.25 -42.67 19.69
CA GLY A 74 -30.47 -44.10 19.44
C GLY A 74 -29.21 -44.95 19.27
N ILE A 75 -28.00 -44.39 19.45
CA ILE A 75 -26.75 -45.16 19.42
C ILE A 75 -26.51 -45.78 20.80
N GLY A 76 -26.70 -47.09 20.92
CA GLY A 76 -26.31 -47.88 22.10
C GLY A 76 -25.00 -48.65 21.90
N ASP A 77 -24.42 -49.16 22.99
CA ASP A 77 -23.20 -49.98 22.98
C ASP A 77 -23.31 -51.23 22.05
N ASP A 78 -24.52 -51.77 21.88
CA ASP A 78 -24.79 -52.92 20.99
C ASP A 78 -24.79 -52.56 19.49
N GLY A 79 -24.72 -51.28 19.13
CA GLY A 79 -24.85 -50.80 17.73
C GLY A 79 -26.26 -50.95 17.12
N SER A 80 -27.27 -51.36 17.89
CA SER A 80 -28.67 -51.44 17.45
C SER A 80 -29.43 -50.14 17.75
N GLY A 81 -30.22 -49.67 16.78
CA GLY A 81 -31.01 -48.44 16.88
C GLY A 81 -32.29 -48.57 17.72
N LEU A 82 -33.11 -47.53 17.69
CA LEU A 82 -34.44 -47.47 18.30
C LEU A 82 -35.53 -47.86 17.29
N THR A 83 -36.69 -48.31 17.75
CA THR A 83 -37.89 -48.35 16.89
C THR A 83 -38.39 -46.93 16.59
N ASN A 84 -39.23 -46.77 15.55
CA ASN A 84 -39.70 -45.43 15.14
C ASN A 84 -40.44 -44.68 16.26
N ASP A 85 -41.28 -45.38 17.02
CA ASP A 85 -42.08 -44.78 18.11
C ASP A 85 -41.17 -44.33 19.28
N GLU A 86 -40.17 -45.15 19.63
CA GLU A 86 -39.13 -44.80 20.63
C GLU A 86 -38.23 -43.65 20.13
N PHE A 87 -37.96 -43.60 18.84
CA PHE A 87 -37.15 -42.56 18.20
C PHE A 87 -37.87 -41.21 18.23
N GLU A 88 -39.15 -41.13 17.86
CA GLU A 88 -39.94 -39.90 17.93
C GLU A 88 -40.05 -39.38 19.38
N ALA A 89 -40.29 -40.27 20.35
CA ALA A 89 -40.28 -39.93 21.77
C ALA A 89 -38.91 -39.41 22.27
N SER A 90 -37.81 -39.99 21.77
CA SER A 90 -36.44 -39.54 22.09
C SER A 90 -36.12 -38.17 21.51
N VAL A 91 -36.59 -37.89 20.29
CA VAL A 91 -36.43 -36.61 19.61
C VAL A 91 -37.24 -35.50 20.31
N ALA A 92 -38.48 -35.78 20.72
CA ALA A 92 -39.29 -34.86 21.52
C ALA A 92 -38.62 -34.51 22.87
N THR A 93 -38.00 -35.50 23.52
CA THR A 93 -37.23 -35.31 24.75
C THR A 93 -36.00 -34.44 24.51
N LEU A 94 -35.24 -34.66 23.42
CA LEU A 94 -34.08 -33.84 23.06
C LEU A 94 -34.45 -32.38 22.76
N HIS A 95 -35.55 -32.14 22.03
CA HIS A 95 -36.07 -30.78 21.80
C HIS A 95 -36.45 -30.08 23.11
N SER A 96 -37.02 -30.81 24.07
CA SER A 96 -37.40 -30.28 25.39
C SER A 96 -36.17 -29.92 26.25
N LEU A 97 -35.15 -30.78 26.26
CA LEU A 97 -33.85 -30.51 26.91
C LEU A 97 -33.15 -29.28 26.31
N ALA A 98 -33.12 -29.15 24.98
CA ALA A 98 -32.48 -28.04 24.29
C ALA A 98 -33.23 -26.71 24.49
N ALA A 99 -34.56 -26.71 24.43
CA ALA A 99 -35.38 -25.54 24.74
C ALA A 99 -35.14 -25.01 26.17
N THR A 100 -34.85 -25.92 27.12
CA THR A 100 -34.52 -25.57 28.52
C THR A 100 -33.09 -25.01 28.68
N GLN A 101 -32.27 -25.01 27.63
CA GLN A 101 -30.90 -24.47 27.61
C GLN A 101 -30.73 -23.27 26.64
N ASP A 102 -31.83 -22.72 26.13
CA ASP A 102 -31.87 -21.74 25.03
C ASP A 102 -31.10 -22.23 23.78
N ALA A 103 -31.23 -23.51 23.43
CA ALA A 103 -30.56 -24.13 22.29
C ALA A 103 -31.52 -24.58 21.21
N ASP A 104 -31.11 -24.40 19.95
CA ASP A 104 -31.81 -24.88 18.76
C ASP A 104 -31.23 -26.25 18.34
N CYS A 105 -32.11 -27.17 17.91
CA CYS A 105 -31.76 -28.52 17.47
C CYS A 105 -32.02 -28.69 15.97
N VAL A 106 -31.01 -29.20 15.24
CA VAL A 106 -31.06 -29.39 13.78
C VAL A 106 -30.66 -30.82 13.43
N LEU A 107 -31.52 -31.54 12.70
CA LEU A 107 -31.20 -32.88 12.19
C LEU A 107 -30.08 -32.81 11.13
N LEU A 108 -28.93 -33.43 11.41
CA LEU A 108 -27.81 -33.51 10.46
C LEU A 108 -27.92 -34.73 9.54
N ARG A 109 -28.24 -35.89 10.12
CA ARG A 109 -28.50 -37.14 9.39
C ARG A 109 -29.36 -38.09 10.20
N GLU A 110 -30.03 -38.98 9.48
CA GLU A 110 -30.78 -40.12 9.97
C GLU A 110 -30.30 -41.38 9.23
N ARG A 111 -30.32 -42.52 9.91
CA ARG A 111 -29.95 -43.83 9.37
C ARG A 111 -30.97 -44.87 9.84
N VAL A 112 -31.64 -45.48 8.87
CA VAL A 112 -32.62 -46.55 9.11
C VAL A 112 -32.01 -47.87 8.65
N GLU A 113 -31.66 -48.74 9.59
CA GLU A 113 -31.11 -50.08 9.33
C GLU A 113 -31.98 -51.14 10.04
N GLY A 114 -32.42 -52.16 9.30
CA GLY A 114 -33.18 -53.29 9.86
C GLY A 114 -34.57 -52.97 10.43
N GLY A 115 -35.12 -51.78 10.19
CA GLY A 115 -36.33 -51.30 10.85
C GLY A 115 -36.07 -50.58 12.19
N THR A 116 -34.80 -50.30 12.49
CA THR A 116 -34.40 -49.42 13.59
C THR A 116 -33.74 -48.14 13.06
N SER A 117 -33.95 -47.04 13.77
CA SER A 117 -33.58 -45.69 13.37
C SER A 117 -32.59 -45.08 14.35
N THR A 118 -31.58 -44.39 13.83
CA THR A 118 -30.57 -43.63 14.59
C THR A 118 -30.33 -42.29 13.90
N ALA A 119 -30.03 -41.24 14.66
CA ALA A 119 -29.83 -39.91 14.09
C ALA A 119 -28.76 -39.10 14.84
N GLN A 120 -28.27 -38.05 14.18
CA GLN A 120 -27.38 -37.07 14.77
C GLN A 120 -27.98 -35.69 14.65
N TYR A 121 -28.06 -34.97 15.77
CA TYR A 121 -28.56 -33.61 15.85
C TYR A 121 -27.42 -32.65 16.19
N LEU A 122 -27.33 -31.53 15.49
CA LEU A 122 -26.58 -30.38 15.95
C LEU A 122 -27.42 -29.66 17.00
N VAL A 123 -26.91 -29.56 18.22
CA VAL A 123 -27.49 -28.74 19.29
C VAL A 123 -26.61 -27.50 19.41
N ARG A 124 -27.14 -26.32 19.05
CA ARG A 124 -26.40 -25.05 19.12
C ARG A 124 -27.12 -24.07 20.04
N LYS A 125 -26.41 -23.56 21.05
CA LYS A 125 -26.94 -22.54 21.95
C LYS A 125 -27.17 -21.22 21.21
N ARG A 126 -28.33 -20.62 21.44
CA ARG A 126 -28.65 -19.27 20.97
C ARG A 126 -27.91 -18.27 21.85
N LEU A 127 -27.02 -17.49 21.23
CA LEU A 127 -26.23 -16.47 21.91
C LEU A 127 -27.00 -15.15 21.99
N GLU A 128 -26.63 -14.29 22.95
CA GLU A 128 -27.10 -12.89 22.96
C GLU A 128 -26.64 -12.17 21.68
N SER A 129 -27.40 -11.16 21.23
CA SER A 129 -27.14 -10.39 19.99
C SER A 129 -25.84 -9.55 19.98
N GLN A 130 -24.93 -9.78 20.94
CA GLN A 130 -23.62 -9.15 21.05
C GLN A 130 -22.45 -10.18 21.09
N ASP A 131 -22.74 -11.49 21.03
CA ASP A 131 -21.72 -12.56 21.00
C ASP A 131 -22.01 -13.57 19.87
N PHE A 132 -20.94 -14.15 19.32
CA PHE A 132 -20.97 -15.17 18.27
C PHE A 132 -19.71 -16.02 18.33
N LEU A 133 -19.82 -17.28 17.92
CA LEU A 133 -18.68 -18.20 17.82
C LEU A 133 -17.79 -17.78 16.64
N GLU A 134 -16.50 -17.53 16.87
CA GLU A 134 -15.56 -17.13 15.82
C GLU A 134 -14.63 -18.31 15.44
N ILE A 135 -14.52 -18.59 14.14
CA ILE A 135 -13.53 -19.54 13.60
C ILE A 135 -12.70 -18.86 12.50
N ARG A 136 -11.37 -18.96 12.58
CA ARG A 136 -10.43 -18.41 11.59
C ARG A 136 -9.97 -19.48 10.61
N VAL A 137 -10.21 -19.25 9.33
CA VAL A 137 -9.80 -20.14 8.23
C VAL A 137 -8.82 -19.39 7.31
N ALA A 138 -7.54 -19.79 7.32
CA ALA A 138 -6.53 -19.24 6.42
C ALA A 138 -6.62 -19.89 5.03
N VAL A 139 -6.83 -19.08 4.01
CA VAL A 139 -7.04 -19.53 2.63
C VAL A 139 -5.73 -19.45 1.86
N VAL A 140 -5.15 -20.61 1.56
CA VAL A 140 -3.79 -20.73 1.03
C VAL A 140 -3.75 -21.57 -0.24
N GLY A 141 -2.87 -21.22 -1.17
CA GLY A 141 -2.76 -21.94 -2.45
C GLY A 141 -2.04 -21.12 -3.51
N ASN A 142 -1.67 -21.74 -4.63
CA ASN A 142 -0.95 -21.09 -5.73
C ASN A 142 -1.69 -19.86 -6.30
N VAL A 143 -0.98 -19.09 -7.12
CA VAL A 143 -1.60 -18.16 -8.08
C VAL A 143 -2.63 -18.92 -8.95
N ASP A 144 -3.71 -18.24 -9.32
CA ASP A 144 -4.78 -18.73 -10.20
C ASP A 144 -5.57 -19.97 -9.73
N ALA A 145 -5.35 -20.45 -8.50
CA ALA A 145 -6.13 -21.50 -7.83
C ALA A 145 -7.56 -21.05 -7.39
N GLY A 146 -7.97 -19.81 -7.71
CA GLY A 146 -9.33 -19.32 -7.48
C GLY A 146 -9.69 -18.88 -6.05
N LYS A 147 -8.71 -18.55 -5.21
CA LYS A 147 -8.89 -18.20 -3.77
C LYS A 147 -9.94 -17.12 -3.54
N SER A 148 -9.61 -15.87 -3.88
CA SER A 148 -10.50 -14.72 -3.74
C SER A 148 -11.78 -14.84 -4.58
N THR A 149 -11.78 -15.69 -5.63
CA THR A 149 -13.00 -16.00 -6.39
C THR A 149 -13.96 -16.84 -5.56
N LEU A 150 -13.49 -17.94 -4.94
CA LEU A 150 -14.33 -18.78 -4.09
C LEU A 150 -14.78 -18.02 -2.83
N LEU A 151 -13.91 -17.18 -2.27
CA LEU A 151 -14.30 -16.30 -1.16
C LEU A 151 -15.37 -15.29 -1.58
N GLY A 152 -15.26 -14.68 -2.77
CA GLY A 152 -16.31 -13.81 -3.31
C GLY A 152 -17.65 -14.54 -3.39
N VAL A 153 -17.66 -15.74 -3.98
CA VAL A 153 -18.86 -16.59 -4.10
C VAL A 153 -19.46 -16.97 -2.73
N LEU A 154 -18.62 -17.44 -1.79
CA LEU A 154 -19.08 -17.85 -0.46
C LEU A 154 -19.60 -16.69 0.38
N THR A 155 -18.99 -15.51 0.27
CA THR A 155 -19.34 -14.34 1.12
C THR A 155 -20.47 -13.48 0.56
N HIS A 156 -20.65 -13.43 -0.77
CA HIS A 156 -21.69 -12.60 -1.41
C HIS A 156 -22.88 -13.42 -1.95
N GLY A 157 -22.78 -14.75 -2.04
CA GLY A 157 -23.84 -15.64 -2.52
C GLY A 157 -24.01 -15.71 -4.05
N GLU A 158 -23.30 -14.87 -4.80
CA GLU A 158 -23.30 -14.86 -6.28
C GLU A 158 -22.25 -15.82 -6.86
N LEU A 159 -22.61 -16.57 -7.91
CA LEU A 159 -21.66 -17.40 -8.67
C LEU A 159 -20.72 -16.54 -9.54
N ASP A 160 -19.53 -17.07 -9.84
CA ASP A 160 -18.55 -16.38 -10.68
C ASP A 160 -18.80 -16.61 -12.18
N ASN A 161 -18.68 -15.56 -13.00
CA ASN A 161 -18.89 -15.63 -14.45
C ASN A 161 -17.72 -16.29 -15.24
N GLY A 162 -16.89 -17.10 -14.57
CA GLY A 162 -15.68 -17.72 -15.13
C GLY A 162 -14.53 -16.77 -15.45
N ARG A 163 -14.74 -15.44 -15.41
CA ARG A 163 -13.72 -14.39 -15.62
C ARG A 163 -13.21 -13.79 -14.31
N GLY A 164 -13.78 -14.19 -13.17
CA GLY A 164 -13.43 -13.64 -11.86
C GLY A 164 -14.12 -12.32 -11.58
N HIS A 165 -15.42 -12.21 -11.85
CA HIS A 165 -16.31 -11.15 -11.34
C HIS A 165 -16.36 -11.18 -9.80
N ALA A 166 -16.54 -12.36 -9.20
CA ALA A 166 -16.74 -12.50 -7.75
C ALA A 166 -15.54 -12.00 -6.91
N ARG A 167 -14.30 -12.14 -7.43
CA ARG A 167 -13.09 -11.65 -6.74
C ARG A 167 -12.92 -10.12 -6.77
N LEU A 168 -13.54 -9.41 -7.72
CA LEU A 168 -13.42 -7.95 -7.81
C LEU A 168 -13.99 -7.27 -6.55
N LYS A 169 -15.03 -7.88 -5.95
CA LYS A 169 -15.65 -7.42 -4.71
C LYS A 169 -14.74 -7.53 -3.47
N LEU A 170 -13.64 -8.29 -3.55
CA LEU A 170 -12.69 -8.47 -2.44
C LEU A 170 -11.38 -7.68 -2.58
N PHE A 171 -11.07 -7.14 -3.75
CA PHE A 171 -9.82 -6.39 -3.95
C PHE A 171 -9.89 -5.01 -3.28
N ARG A 172 -8.83 -4.67 -2.53
CA ARG A 172 -8.80 -3.48 -1.65
C ARG A 172 -7.88 -2.38 -2.16
N HIS A 173 -7.05 -2.69 -3.15
CA HIS A 173 -6.08 -1.76 -3.71
C HIS A 173 -6.14 -1.75 -5.24
N LYS A 174 -5.90 -0.58 -5.84
CA LYS A 174 -5.93 -0.34 -7.29
C LYS A 174 -5.10 -1.38 -8.07
N HIS A 175 -3.88 -1.65 -7.60
CA HIS A 175 -2.98 -2.63 -8.22
C HIS A 175 -3.44 -4.10 -8.09
N GLU A 176 -4.31 -4.44 -7.14
CA GLU A 176 -4.92 -5.78 -7.04
C GLU A 176 -6.01 -5.95 -8.12
N MET A 177 -6.75 -4.88 -8.42
CA MET A 177 -7.72 -4.83 -9.50
C MET A 177 -7.02 -4.88 -10.87
N GLU A 178 -6.00 -4.04 -11.09
CA GLU A 178 -5.21 -3.96 -12.33
C GLU A 178 -4.46 -5.27 -12.64
N SER A 179 -3.82 -5.89 -11.63
CA SER A 179 -3.06 -7.14 -11.81
C SER A 179 -3.90 -8.41 -11.65
N GLY A 180 -5.16 -8.28 -11.22
CA GLY A 180 -6.07 -9.39 -10.92
C GLY A 180 -5.60 -10.31 -9.78
N ARG A 181 -4.72 -9.84 -8.89
CA ARG A 181 -3.96 -10.66 -7.92
C ARG A 181 -3.87 -10.00 -6.55
N THR A 182 -4.33 -10.73 -5.52
CA THR A 182 -4.21 -10.33 -4.11
C THR A 182 -2.74 -10.20 -3.68
N SER A 183 -2.44 -9.13 -2.96
CA SER A 183 -1.11 -8.72 -2.48
C SER A 183 -1.06 -8.51 -0.97
N SER A 184 -2.19 -8.08 -0.41
CA SER A 184 -2.45 -7.83 1.00
C SER A 184 -2.95 -9.09 1.73
N VAL A 185 -3.20 -8.99 3.04
CA VAL A 185 -4.01 -9.97 3.77
C VAL A 185 -5.46 -9.51 3.72
N GLY A 186 -6.32 -10.29 3.08
CA GLY A 186 -7.77 -10.12 3.13
C GLY A 186 -8.33 -10.70 4.44
N ASN A 187 -9.43 -10.14 4.92
CA ASN A 187 -10.19 -10.65 6.07
C ASN A 187 -11.66 -10.44 5.73
N ASP A 188 -12.42 -11.50 5.51
CA ASP A 188 -13.82 -11.45 5.08
C ASP A 188 -14.65 -12.50 5.84
N ILE A 189 -15.96 -12.29 6.01
CA ILE A 189 -16.79 -13.07 6.95
C ILE A 189 -17.93 -13.83 6.29
N LEU A 190 -18.25 -15.00 6.82
CA LEU A 190 -19.42 -15.81 6.50
C LEU A 190 -20.17 -16.16 7.79
N GLY A 191 -21.41 -15.68 7.90
CA GLY A 191 -22.28 -15.89 9.05
C GLY A 191 -23.28 -17.03 8.87
N PHE A 192 -23.48 -17.80 9.94
CA PHE A 192 -24.48 -18.86 10.05
C PHE A 192 -25.42 -18.57 11.24
N ASP A 193 -26.72 -18.80 11.05
CA ASP A 193 -27.71 -18.70 12.13
C ASP A 193 -27.68 -19.93 13.07
N SER A 194 -28.63 -20.04 14.00
CA SER A 194 -28.72 -21.19 14.91
C SER A 194 -29.16 -22.48 14.20
N THR A 195 -29.85 -22.38 13.06
CA THR A 195 -30.26 -23.53 12.23
C THR A 195 -29.15 -23.99 11.28
N GLY A 196 -28.13 -23.17 11.06
CA GLY A 196 -27.00 -23.46 10.17
C GLY A 196 -27.16 -22.92 8.75
N GLU A 197 -28.15 -22.07 8.49
CA GLU A 197 -28.34 -21.40 7.20
C GLU A 197 -27.48 -20.14 7.07
N VAL A 198 -27.20 -19.74 5.82
CA VAL A 198 -26.28 -18.63 5.52
C VAL A 198 -26.97 -17.28 5.63
N VAL A 199 -26.42 -16.44 6.52
CA VAL A 199 -26.94 -15.11 6.88
C VAL A 199 -26.50 -14.02 5.88
N ASN A 200 -25.37 -14.23 5.19
CA ASN A 200 -24.81 -13.28 4.22
C ASN A 200 -25.77 -13.00 3.04
N ARG A 201 -26.50 -11.89 3.11
CA ARG A 201 -27.35 -11.37 2.02
C ARG A 201 -26.98 -9.90 1.76
N PRO A 202 -26.47 -9.52 0.58
CA PRO A 202 -26.06 -8.15 0.30
C PRO A 202 -27.27 -7.24 0.09
N GLU A 203 -27.40 -6.22 0.93
CA GLU A 203 -28.37 -5.12 0.75
C GLU A 203 -27.70 -4.03 -0.11
N HIS A 204 -28.36 -3.61 -1.18
CA HIS A 204 -27.83 -2.64 -2.17
C HIS A 204 -26.42 -2.96 -2.71
N GLY A 205 -26.09 -4.25 -2.84
CA GLY A 205 -24.81 -4.72 -3.40
C GLY A 205 -23.61 -4.63 -2.44
N SER A 206 -23.82 -4.24 -1.17
CA SER A 206 -22.76 -4.17 -0.15
C SER A 206 -23.06 -5.11 1.03
N LEU A 207 -22.01 -5.63 1.67
CA LEU A 207 -22.13 -6.48 2.85
C LEU A 207 -21.85 -5.67 4.13
N ASP A 208 -22.90 -5.41 4.91
CA ASP A 208 -22.76 -4.86 6.25
C ASP A 208 -22.40 -5.97 7.25
N TRP A 209 -21.17 -5.92 7.75
CA TRP A 209 -20.65 -6.88 8.71
C TRP A 209 -21.37 -6.84 10.06
N VAL A 210 -21.94 -5.70 10.46
CA VAL A 210 -22.65 -5.56 11.74
C VAL A 210 -23.92 -6.40 11.69
N LYS A 211 -24.78 -6.18 10.68
CA LYS A 211 -26.00 -6.98 10.44
C LYS A 211 -25.75 -8.47 10.27
N ILE A 212 -24.60 -8.87 9.69
CA ILE A 212 -24.23 -10.28 9.54
C ILE A 212 -23.94 -10.87 10.93
N CYS A 213 -23.06 -10.25 11.72
CA CYS A 213 -22.69 -10.76 13.03
C CYS A 213 -23.85 -10.70 14.06
N GLU A 214 -24.71 -9.68 14.03
CA GLU A 214 -25.92 -9.58 14.87
C GLU A 214 -26.94 -10.70 14.64
N LYS A 215 -26.98 -11.24 13.41
CA LYS A 215 -27.91 -12.32 13.00
C LYS A 215 -27.28 -13.72 13.01
N SER A 216 -25.99 -13.83 13.31
CA SER A 216 -25.25 -15.09 13.23
C SER A 216 -24.86 -15.60 14.62
N THR A 217 -25.19 -16.86 14.92
CA THR A 217 -24.63 -17.52 16.12
C THR A 217 -23.18 -17.91 15.91
N LYS A 218 -22.76 -18.13 14.65
CA LYS A 218 -21.43 -18.59 14.28
C LYS A 218 -20.92 -17.84 13.05
N VAL A 219 -19.70 -17.31 13.14
CA VAL A 219 -19.07 -16.47 12.10
C VAL A 219 -17.69 -17.02 11.77
N ILE A 220 -17.52 -17.42 10.51
CA ILE A 220 -16.23 -17.83 9.97
C ILE A 220 -15.52 -16.61 9.40
N THR A 221 -14.34 -16.31 9.91
CA THR A 221 -13.43 -15.32 9.32
C THR A 221 -12.48 -16.02 8.37
N PHE A 222 -12.61 -15.74 7.08
CA PHE A 222 -11.63 -16.13 6.09
C PHE A 222 -10.48 -15.11 6.05
N ILE A 223 -9.25 -15.61 6.11
CA ILE A 223 -8.04 -14.83 5.95
C ILE A 223 -7.51 -15.14 4.53
N ASP A 224 -7.69 -14.24 3.57
CA ASP A 224 -7.19 -14.43 2.19
C ASP A 224 -5.70 -14.10 2.14
N LEU A 225 -4.88 -15.06 1.70
CA LEU A 225 -3.43 -14.96 1.72
C LEU A 225 -2.84 -15.02 0.31
N ALA A 226 -1.91 -14.11 0.03
CA ALA A 226 -1.36 -13.92 -1.30
C ALA A 226 -0.74 -15.20 -1.89
N GLY A 227 -1.10 -15.52 -3.14
CA GLY A 227 -0.73 -16.78 -3.79
C GLY A 227 0.65 -16.82 -4.45
N HIS A 228 1.35 -15.69 -4.53
CA HIS A 228 2.56 -15.50 -5.34
C HIS A 228 3.81 -15.42 -4.46
N GLU A 229 4.90 -16.10 -4.86
CA GLU A 229 6.20 -16.11 -4.15
C GLU A 229 6.70 -14.72 -3.70
N ARG A 230 6.49 -13.66 -4.50
CA ARG A 230 6.85 -12.27 -4.15
C ARG A 230 6.21 -11.78 -2.85
N TYR A 231 4.98 -12.23 -2.56
CA TYR A 231 4.18 -11.86 -1.40
C TYR A 231 4.19 -12.93 -0.29
N LEU A 232 5.02 -13.97 -0.40
CA LEU A 232 5.12 -15.04 0.60
C LEU A 232 5.49 -14.53 2.01
N LYS A 233 6.16 -13.37 2.11
CA LYS A 233 6.40 -12.67 3.40
C LYS A 233 5.09 -12.23 4.08
N THR A 234 4.09 -11.82 3.29
CA THR A 234 2.74 -11.46 3.74
C THR A 234 1.98 -12.71 4.16
N THR A 235 2.05 -13.78 3.35
CA THR A 235 1.41 -15.07 3.64
C THR A 235 1.95 -15.73 4.91
N VAL A 236 3.26 -15.68 5.17
CA VAL A 236 3.84 -16.15 6.45
C VAL A 236 3.32 -15.32 7.62
N PHE A 237 3.26 -13.98 7.50
CA PHE A 237 2.73 -13.12 8.57
C PHE A 237 1.25 -13.42 8.88
N GLY A 238 0.40 -13.59 7.86
CA GLY A 238 -1.00 -13.94 8.07
C GLY A 238 -1.22 -15.35 8.63
N MET A 239 -0.29 -16.28 8.38
CA MET A 239 -0.30 -17.61 9.02
C MET A 239 0.22 -17.60 10.47
N THR A 240 1.11 -16.68 10.86
CA THR A 240 1.68 -16.66 12.23
C THR A 240 1.01 -15.65 13.16
N GLY A 241 0.66 -14.45 12.70
CA GLY A 241 0.06 -13.39 13.53
C GLY A 241 -1.41 -13.68 13.84
N HIS A 242 -2.25 -13.72 12.80
CA HIS A 242 -3.70 -13.96 12.92
C HIS A 242 -4.07 -15.39 13.38
N MET A 243 -3.10 -16.23 13.76
CA MET A 243 -3.25 -17.58 14.32
C MET A 243 -4.52 -18.35 13.84
N PRO A 244 -4.54 -18.79 12.58
CA PRO A 244 -5.71 -19.46 12.01
C PRO A 244 -5.95 -20.83 12.64
N ASP A 245 -7.21 -21.10 13.01
CA ASP A 245 -7.62 -22.37 13.62
C ASP A 245 -7.60 -23.50 12.58
N PHE A 246 -7.85 -23.17 11.30
CA PHE A 246 -7.84 -24.10 10.17
C PHE A 246 -7.18 -23.53 8.91
N GLY A 247 -6.63 -24.41 8.08
CA GLY A 247 -6.03 -24.08 6.78
C GLY A 247 -6.84 -24.67 5.62
N MET A 248 -7.29 -23.80 4.72
CA MET A 248 -8.01 -24.17 3.51
C MET A 248 -7.04 -24.15 2.32
N LEU A 249 -6.54 -25.33 1.93
CA LEU A 249 -5.58 -25.48 0.83
C LEU A 249 -6.31 -25.57 -0.51
N MET A 250 -6.19 -24.51 -1.32
CA MET A 250 -6.85 -24.39 -2.61
C MET A 250 -5.95 -24.77 -3.78
N ILE A 251 -6.50 -25.60 -4.68
CA ILE A 251 -5.79 -26.19 -5.83
C ILE A 251 -6.69 -26.06 -7.06
N GLY A 252 -6.19 -25.47 -8.15
CA GLY A 252 -6.93 -25.48 -9.42
C GLY A 252 -6.80 -26.85 -10.10
N ALA A 253 -7.92 -27.48 -10.44
CA ALA A 253 -7.98 -28.80 -11.10
C ALA A 253 -7.18 -28.86 -12.41
N ASN A 254 -7.08 -27.73 -13.11
CA ASN A 254 -6.36 -27.58 -14.38
C ASN A 254 -4.84 -27.31 -14.21
N ALA A 255 -4.40 -26.86 -13.03
CA ALA A 255 -3.02 -26.42 -12.77
C ALA A 255 -2.23 -27.36 -11.87
N GLY A 256 -2.91 -28.18 -11.05
CA GLY A 256 -2.28 -29.15 -10.17
C GLY A 256 -1.41 -28.54 -9.05
N ILE A 257 -0.44 -29.33 -8.56
CA ILE A 257 0.32 -29.02 -7.34
C ILE A 257 1.66 -28.37 -7.66
N ILE A 258 1.59 -27.10 -8.06
CA ILE A 258 2.71 -26.20 -8.33
C ILE A 258 3.41 -25.77 -7.02
N GLY A 259 4.67 -25.34 -7.09
CA GLY A 259 5.57 -25.12 -5.94
C GLY A 259 4.97 -24.35 -4.76
N MET A 260 4.24 -23.24 -4.99
CA MET A 260 3.63 -22.45 -3.92
C MET A 260 2.59 -23.24 -3.08
N THR A 261 1.89 -24.20 -3.68
CA THR A 261 0.98 -25.09 -2.92
C THR A 261 1.75 -25.95 -1.92
N LYS A 262 3.00 -26.34 -2.26
CA LYS A 262 3.91 -27.07 -1.34
C LYS A 262 4.54 -26.14 -0.30
N GLU A 263 4.87 -24.89 -0.64
CA GLU A 263 5.29 -23.87 0.33
C GLU A 263 4.22 -23.68 1.42
N HIS A 264 2.97 -23.47 1.02
CA HIS A 264 1.87 -23.19 1.94
C HIS A 264 1.47 -24.40 2.78
N LEU A 265 1.37 -25.59 2.18
CA LEU A 265 1.13 -26.82 2.93
C LEU A 265 2.25 -27.08 3.95
N GLY A 266 3.52 -26.84 3.58
CA GLY A 266 4.65 -26.93 4.50
C GLY A 266 4.55 -25.96 5.69
N LEU A 267 4.12 -24.72 5.45
CA LEU A 267 3.90 -23.72 6.52
C LEU A 267 2.72 -24.08 7.44
N ALA A 268 1.61 -24.58 6.90
CA ALA A 268 0.48 -25.01 7.71
C ALA A 268 0.82 -26.23 8.59
N LEU A 269 1.54 -27.22 8.03
CA LEU A 269 2.03 -28.39 8.78
C LEU A 269 3.05 -28.00 9.86
N ALA A 270 3.95 -27.06 9.57
CA ALA A 270 4.94 -26.51 10.50
C ALA A 270 4.28 -25.87 11.75
N LEU A 271 3.21 -25.11 11.53
CA LEU A 271 2.40 -24.51 12.58
C LEU A 271 1.41 -25.52 13.21
N SER A 272 1.30 -26.72 12.63
CA SER A 272 0.31 -27.77 12.94
C SER A 272 -1.15 -27.30 12.89
N VAL A 273 -1.43 -26.34 12.02
CA VAL A 273 -2.80 -25.99 11.62
C VAL A 273 -3.41 -27.22 10.90
N PRO A 274 -4.63 -27.66 11.25
CA PRO A 274 -5.33 -28.71 10.51
C PRO A 274 -5.69 -28.21 9.11
N VAL A 275 -5.44 -29.01 8.08
CA VAL A 275 -5.62 -28.61 6.67
C VAL A 275 -6.67 -29.49 6.00
N PHE A 276 -7.65 -28.85 5.37
CA PHE A 276 -8.55 -29.47 4.39
C PHE A 276 -8.25 -28.90 3.00
N VAL A 277 -8.63 -29.62 1.95
CA VAL A 277 -8.30 -29.27 0.56
C VAL A 277 -9.56 -28.98 -0.25
N VAL A 278 -9.52 -27.92 -1.05
CA VAL A 278 -10.59 -27.56 -1.97
C VAL A 278 -10.03 -27.48 -3.39
N VAL A 279 -10.48 -28.38 -4.25
CA VAL A 279 -10.11 -28.44 -5.66
C VAL A 279 -11.13 -27.63 -6.47
N THR A 280 -10.69 -26.55 -7.12
CA THR A 280 -11.53 -25.62 -7.88
C THR A 280 -11.43 -25.84 -9.39
N LYS A 281 -12.31 -25.20 -10.18
CA LYS A 281 -12.30 -25.21 -11.66
C LYS A 281 -12.51 -26.60 -12.26
N ILE A 282 -13.35 -27.42 -11.63
CA ILE A 282 -13.74 -28.74 -12.15
C ILE A 282 -14.55 -28.62 -13.45
N ASP A 283 -15.31 -27.52 -13.59
CA ASP A 283 -16.01 -27.06 -14.80
C ASP A 283 -15.13 -26.95 -16.06
N MET A 284 -13.86 -26.55 -15.89
CA MET A 284 -12.93 -26.28 -17.00
C MET A 284 -11.92 -27.42 -17.24
N CYS A 285 -11.85 -28.41 -16.35
CA CYS A 285 -10.80 -29.43 -16.38
C CYS A 285 -11.29 -30.76 -16.97
N PRO A 286 -10.66 -31.32 -18.02
CA PRO A 286 -11.04 -32.63 -18.53
C PRO A 286 -10.80 -33.73 -17.48
N PRO A 287 -11.67 -34.75 -17.39
CA PRO A 287 -11.72 -35.66 -16.24
C PRO A 287 -10.42 -36.43 -16.00
N ASN A 288 -9.63 -36.70 -17.04
CA ASN A 288 -8.33 -37.36 -16.92
C ASN A 288 -7.33 -36.51 -16.10
N ILE A 289 -7.24 -35.21 -16.36
CA ILE A 289 -6.31 -34.29 -15.68
C ILE A 289 -6.77 -34.05 -14.22
N LEU A 290 -8.08 -33.98 -13.98
CA LEU A 290 -8.65 -33.94 -12.64
C LEU A 290 -8.27 -35.20 -11.85
N GLN A 291 -8.43 -36.40 -12.43
CA GLN A 291 -8.03 -37.65 -11.78
C GLN A 291 -6.52 -37.69 -11.47
N ASP A 292 -5.65 -37.30 -12.40
CA ASP A 292 -4.20 -37.27 -12.14
C ASP A 292 -3.80 -36.25 -11.08
N THR A 293 -4.46 -35.09 -11.03
CA THR A 293 -4.30 -34.12 -9.96
C THR A 293 -4.68 -34.69 -8.59
N LEU A 294 -5.80 -35.43 -8.51
CA LEU A 294 -6.23 -36.10 -7.28
C LEU A 294 -5.29 -37.26 -6.87
N ARG A 295 -4.81 -38.07 -7.83
CA ARG A 295 -3.80 -39.12 -7.59
C ARG A 295 -2.50 -38.52 -7.01
N LEU A 296 -2.05 -37.38 -7.55
CA LEU A 296 -0.88 -36.67 -7.04
C LEU A 296 -1.11 -36.06 -5.65
N LEU A 297 -2.29 -35.48 -5.41
CA LEU A 297 -2.70 -34.93 -4.11
C LEU A 297 -2.68 -36.00 -3.02
N VAL A 298 -3.34 -37.14 -3.25
CA VAL A 298 -3.37 -38.29 -2.33
C VAL A 298 -1.96 -38.80 -2.04
N ARG A 299 -1.08 -38.86 -3.05
CA ARG A 299 0.32 -39.28 -2.89
C ARG A 299 1.12 -38.31 -2.02
N ILE A 300 0.91 -37.00 -2.16
CA ILE A 300 1.59 -35.98 -1.35
C ILE A 300 1.07 -35.97 0.09
N LEU A 301 -0.25 -36.05 0.31
CA LEU A 301 -0.84 -36.07 1.65
C LEU A 301 -0.43 -37.31 2.46
N LYS A 302 -0.33 -38.48 1.80
CA LYS A 302 0.18 -39.73 2.40
C LYS A 302 1.71 -39.77 2.55
N SER A 303 2.46 -38.79 2.05
CA SER A 303 3.93 -38.77 2.13
C SER A 303 4.44 -38.67 3.58
N PRO A 304 5.65 -39.16 3.91
CA PRO A 304 6.16 -39.21 5.29
C PRO A 304 6.37 -37.83 5.94
N GLY A 305 6.38 -36.74 5.15
CA GLY A 305 6.43 -35.36 5.64
C GLY A 305 5.04 -34.73 5.88
N CYS A 306 3.95 -35.34 5.40
CA CYS A 306 2.58 -34.86 5.62
C CYS A 306 1.79 -35.76 6.58
N ARG A 307 1.91 -37.09 6.43
CA ARG A 307 1.26 -38.13 7.26
C ARG A 307 -0.26 -37.94 7.45
N LYS A 308 -0.94 -37.40 6.43
CA LYS A 308 -2.40 -37.19 6.43
C LYS A 308 -3.14 -38.36 5.78
N VAL A 309 -4.35 -38.63 6.25
CA VAL A 309 -5.32 -39.55 5.65
C VAL A 309 -6.28 -38.73 4.79
N PRO A 310 -6.16 -38.75 3.44
CA PRO A 310 -7.07 -38.04 2.56
C PRO A 310 -8.43 -38.74 2.48
N VAL A 311 -9.52 -37.98 2.61
CA VAL A 311 -10.91 -38.44 2.42
C VAL A 311 -11.55 -37.61 1.31
N MET A 312 -12.11 -38.27 0.29
CA MET A 312 -12.84 -37.60 -0.79
C MET A 312 -14.28 -37.39 -0.36
N VAL A 313 -14.70 -36.13 -0.16
CA VAL A 313 -16.07 -35.81 0.25
C VAL A 313 -17.00 -35.79 -0.97
N LYS A 314 -18.11 -36.53 -0.91
CA LYS A 314 -19.14 -36.57 -1.97
C LYS A 314 -20.58 -36.48 -1.47
N THR A 315 -20.82 -36.88 -0.22
CA THR A 315 -22.15 -36.97 0.40
C THR A 315 -22.22 -36.13 1.68
N LYS A 316 -23.44 -35.88 2.18
CA LYS A 316 -23.64 -35.23 3.49
C LYS A 316 -23.06 -36.08 4.64
N ASP A 317 -23.14 -37.41 4.57
CA ASP A 317 -22.48 -38.31 5.52
C ASP A 317 -20.95 -38.13 5.53
N ASP A 318 -20.32 -38.05 4.36
CA ASP A 318 -18.87 -37.80 4.27
C ASP A 318 -18.50 -36.47 4.93
N VAL A 319 -19.34 -35.43 4.80
CA VAL A 319 -19.15 -34.12 5.44
C VAL A 319 -19.19 -34.24 6.95
N ILE A 320 -20.22 -34.89 7.52
CA ILE A 320 -20.41 -35.03 8.97
C ILE A 320 -19.27 -35.87 9.57
N VAL A 321 -19.00 -37.05 9.02
CA VAL A 321 -17.90 -37.93 9.46
C VAL A 321 -16.55 -37.22 9.34
N SER A 322 -16.36 -36.43 8.28
CA SER A 322 -15.17 -35.58 8.15
C SER A 322 -15.10 -34.53 9.25
N ALA A 323 -16.15 -33.74 9.50
CA ALA A 323 -16.14 -32.65 10.45
C ALA A 323 -15.82 -33.11 11.88
N THR A 324 -16.57 -34.08 12.41
CA THR A 324 -16.37 -34.63 13.77
C THR A 324 -14.94 -35.16 13.96
N ASN A 325 -14.38 -35.83 12.94
CA ASN A 325 -13.06 -36.46 13.05
C ASN A 325 -11.91 -35.57 12.55
N PHE A 326 -12.16 -34.45 11.86
CA PHE A 326 -11.11 -33.54 11.35
C PHE A 326 -10.29 -32.92 12.47
N VAL A 327 -10.95 -32.68 13.61
CA VAL A 327 -10.37 -32.33 14.91
C VAL A 327 -9.15 -33.19 15.25
N SER A 328 -9.11 -34.48 14.89
CA SER A 328 -7.99 -35.41 15.14
C SER A 328 -6.65 -35.04 14.49
N GLN A 329 -6.61 -34.03 13.62
CA GLN A 329 -5.45 -33.57 12.84
C GLN A 329 -4.83 -34.59 11.87
N ARG A 330 -5.23 -35.87 11.88
CA ARG A 330 -4.72 -36.89 10.94
C ARG A 330 -5.50 -36.90 9.63
N LEU A 331 -6.80 -36.64 9.67
CA LEU A 331 -7.66 -36.57 8.49
C LEU A 331 -7.41 -35.28 7.68
N CYS A 332 -7.67 -35.38 6.38
CA CYS A 332 -7.59 -34.28 5.43
C CYS A 332 -8.74 -34.43 4.40
N PRO A 333 -9.90 -33.80 4.65
CA PRO A 333 -11.02 -33.80 3.72
C PRO A 333 -10.66 -33.10 2.41
N ILE A 334 -11.15 -33.64 1.28
CA ILE A 334 -10.93 -33.12 -0.07
C ILE A 334 -12.29 -32.87 -0.72
N PHE A 335 -12.58 -31.60 -0.97
CA PHE A 335 -13.75 -31.12 -1.70
C PHE A 335 -13.39 -30.84 -3.16
N GLN A 336 -14.37 -31.01 -4.06
CA GLN A 336 -14.26 -30.68 -5.49
C GLN A 336 -15.39 -29.69 -5.81
N VAL A 337 -15.08 -28.45 -6.16
CA VAL A 337 -16.10 -27.39 -6.31
C VAL A 337 -15.99 -26.63 -7.63
N SER A 338 -17.13 -26.15 -8.14
CA SER A 338 -17.19 -25.16 -9.20
C SER A 338 -17.71 -23.83 -8.68
N ASN A 339 -16.94 -22.76 -8.90
CA ASN A 339 -17.36 -21.40 -8.60
C ASN A 339 -18.36 -20.86 -9.65
N VAL A 340 -18.45 -21.51 -10.81
CA VAL A 340 -19.27 -21.08 -11.96
C VAL A 340 -20.61 -21.81 -11.96
N ASN A 341 -20.59 -23.13 -11.76
CA ASN A 341 -21.77 -23.98 -11.79
C ASN A 341 -22.40 -24.19 -10.41
N GLY A 342 -21.76 -23.72 -9.33
CA GLY A 342 -22.18 -23.93 -7.94
C GLY A 342 -21.94 -25.35 -7.39
N GLU A 343 -21.43 -26.27 -8.21
CA GLU A 343 -21.30 -27.69 -7.88
C GLU A 343 -20.54 -27.92 -6.56
N ASN A 344 -21.16 -28.69 -5.66
CA ASN A 344 -20.68 -29.08 -4.33
C ASN A 344 -20.35 -27.92 -3.35
N LEU A 345 -20.69 -26.67 -3.66
CA LEU A 345 -20.48 -25.55 -2.73
C LEU A 345 -21.24 -25.74 -1.41
N ASP A 346 -22.42 -26.36 -1.45
CA ASP A 346 -23.24 -26.57 -0.24
C ASP A 346 -22.67 -27.66 0.69
N LEU A 347 -21.94 -28.65 0.16
CA LEU A 347 -21.16 -29.59 0.97
C LEU A 347 -20.01 -28.87 1.70
N LEU A 348 -19.39 -27.87 1.04
CA LEU A 348 -18.36 -27.03 1.65
C LEU A 348 -18.96 -26.08 2.71
N LYS A 349 -20.11 -25.44 2.45
CA LYS A 349 -20.85 -24.63 3.45
C LYS A 349 -21.23 -25.47 4.68
N MET A 350 -21.76 -26.68 4.46
CA MET A 350 -22.14 -27.61 5.54
C MET A 350 -20.92 -28.04 6.37
N PHE A 351 -19.79 -28.37 5.72
CA PHE A 351 -18.55 -28.68 6.44
C PHE A 351 -18.06 -27.51 7.29
N LEU A 352 -18.06 -26.30 6.71
CA LEU A 352 -17.71 -25.06 7.38
C LEU A 352 -18.60 -24.79 8.61
N ASN A 353 -19.92 -24.97 8.50
CA ASN A 353 -20.87 -24.84 9.62
C ASN A 353 -20.60 -25.86 10.75
N LEU A 354 -20.02 -27.04 10.45
CA LEU A 354 -19.73 -28.11 11.41
C LEU A 354 -18.28 -28.12 11.95
N LEU A 355 -17.42 -27.18 11.58
CA LEU A 355 -16.07 -27.07 12.16
C LEU A 355 -16.14 -26.63 13.63
N THR A 356 -15.47 -27.34 14.55
CA THR A 356 -15.37 -26.98 15.98
C THR A 356 -13.92 -26.69 16.40
N THR A 357 -13.72 -25.71 17.28
CA THR A 357 -12.39 -25.28 17.74
C THR A 357 -11.83 -26.15 18.87
N ARG A 358 -10.50 -26.20 18.98
CA ARG A 358 -9.76 -27.00 20.00
C ARG A 358 -9.25 -26.21 21.21
N VAL A 359 -9.57 -24.92 21.30
CA VAL A 359 -8.96 -24.02 22.29
C VAL A 359 -9.61 -24.25 23.66
N MET A 360 -8.94 -24.98 24.55
CA MET A 360 -9.47 -25.19 25.90
C MET A 360 -9.67 -23.85 26.62
N SER A 361 -10.79 -23.73 27.35
CA SER A 361 -11.27 -22.50 27.98
C SER A 361 -10.31 -21.97 29.04
N THR A 362 -9.38 -21.12 28.63
CA THR A 362 -8.40 -20.42 29.49
C THR A 362 -8.95 -19.06 29.96
N ASP A 363 -10.27 -18.91 30.08
CA ASP A 363 -10.92 -17.65 30.46
C ASP A 363 -10.58 -17.19 31.88
N ASN A 364 -10.18 -18.12 32.75
CA ASN A 364 -9.70 -17.89 34.11
C ASN A 364 -8.19 -17.57 34.20
N ASP A 365 -7.41 -17.78 33.14
CA ASP A 365 -6.00 -17.40 33.11
C ASP A 365 -5.84 -15.87 33.06
N PRO A 366 -4.71 -15.31 33.51
CA PRO A 366 -4.43 -13.89 33.33
C PRO A 366 -4.41 -13.51 31.84
N ALA A 367 -5.07 -12.40 31.51
CA ALA A 367 -5.26 -11.96 30.13
C ALA A 367 -3.94 -11.77 29.36
N GLU A 368 -3.85 -12.39 28.18
CA GLU A 368 -2.80 -12.16 27.18
C GLU A 368 -3.42 -11.84 25.82
N PHE A 369 -3.11 -10.68 25.23
CA PHE A 369 -3.57 -10.25 23.91
C PHE A 369 -2.40 -9.88 23.00
N GLN A 370 -2.39 -10.41 21.79
CA GLN A 370 -1.32 -10.22 20.80
C GLN A 370 -1.74 -9.22 19.72
N ILE A 371 -0.91 -8.19 19.45
CA ILE A 371 -1.22 -7.11 18.49
C ILE A 371 -0.68 -7.45 17.10
N ASP A 372 -1.61 -7.71 16.19
CA ASP A 372 -1.37 -7.88 14.76
C ASP A 372 -1.32 -6.55 14.01
N ASP A 373 -2.21 -5.62 14.33
CA ASP A 373 -2.47 -4.41 13.54
C ASP A 373 -2.75 -3.16 14.39
N THR A 374 -2.47 -1.99 13.81
CA THR A 374 -2.68 -0.69 14.47
C THR A 374 -3.32 0.31 13.51
N TYR A 375 -4.40 0.95 13.95
CA TYR A 375 -5.17 1.93 13.21
C TYR A 375 -5.16 3.28 13.95
N SER A 376 -5.37 4.37 13.21
CA SER A 376 -5.63 5.70 13.78
C SER A 376 -7.00 6.11 13.29
N VAL A 377 -7.99 6.19 14.19
CA VAL A 377 -9.38 6.51 13.83
C VAL A 377 -9.69 7.93 14.33
N PRO A 378 -10.14 8.85 13.44
CA PRO A 378 -10.54 10.21 13.84
C PRO A 378 -11.54 10.20 15.01
N GLY A 379 -11.39 11.12 15.96
CA GLY A 379 -12.21 11.20 17.18
C GLY A 379 -12.01 10.08 18.21
N VAL A 380 -11.74 8.84 17.79
CA VAL A 380 -11.56 7.69 18.69
C VAL A 380 -10.15 7.65 19.28
N GLY A 381 -9.13 7.83 18.44
CA GLY A 381 -7.71 7.77 18.79
C GLY A 381 -6.96 6.57 18.19
N THR A 382 -5.95 6.09 18.93
CA THR A 382 -5.18 4.89 18.55
C THR A 382 -5.99 3.63 18.84
N VAL A 383 -6.15 2.76 17.85
CA VAL A 383 -6.84 1.47 17.96
C VAL A 383 -5.86 0.35 17.62
N VAL A 384 -5.81 -0.70 18.45
CA VAL A 384 -5.00 -1.91 18.20
C VAL A 384 -5.92 -3.09 17.91
N SER A 385 -5.48 -4.03 17.07
CA SER A 385 -6.27 -5.21 16.68
C SER A 385 -5.41 -6.47 16.65
N GLY A 386 -6.04 -7.61 16.91
CA GLY A 386 -5.39 -8.92 17.02
C GLY A 386 -6.23 -9.92 17.79
N THR A 387 -5.59 -10.83 18.52
CA THR A 387 -6.22 -12.02 19.10
C THR A 387 -5.93 -12.15 20.60
N THR A 388 -6.95 -12.46 21.40
CA THR A 388 -6.79 -12.85 22.82
C THR A 388 -6.33 -14.30 22.88
N LEU A 389 -5.18 -14.54 23.51
CA LEU A 389 -4.57 -15.88 23.62
C LEU A 389 -5.09 -16.63 24.85
N CYS A 390 -5.15 -15.95 26.00
CA CYS A 390 -5.63 -16.46 27.29
C CYS A 390 -6.40 -15.35 28.04
N GLY A 391 -7.28 -15.75 28.96
CA GLY A 391 -8.02 -14.87 29.84
C GLY A 391 -9.15 -14.07 29.18
N THR A 392 -9.84 -13.27 30.00
CA THR A 392 -10.91 -12.37 29.59
C THR A 392 -10.49 -10.91 29.73
N ILE A 393 -10.84 -10.04 28.78
CA ILE A 393 -10.58 -8.58 28.81
C ILE A 393 -11.91 -7.82 28.75
N ARG A 394 -12.11 -6.86 29.64
CA ARG A 394 -13.35 -6.08 29.81
C ARG A 394 -13.16 -4.58 29.58
N LEU A 395 -14.27 -3.87 29.38
CA LEU A 395 -14.29 -2.41 29.24
C LEU A 395 -13.72 -1.72 30.49
N ASN A 396 -12.81 -0.75 30.29
CA ASN A 396 -12.04 -0.01 31.29
C ASN A 396 -10.91 -0.78 32.01
N ASP A 397 -10.64 -2.04 31.65
CA ASP A 397 -9.51 -2.78 32.23
C ASP A 397 -8.16 -2.09 32.03
N THR A 398 -7.29 -2.23 33.02
CA THR A 398 -5.89 -1.79 33.01
C THR A 398 -4.96 -2.92 32.60
N LEU A 399 -4.38 -2.82 31.40
CA LEU A 399 -3.41 -3.79 30.87
C LEU A 399 -2.02 -3.17 30.72
N MET A 400 -0.99 -4.01 30.69
CA MET A 400 0.40 -3.63 30.43
C MET A 400 0.71 -3.82 28.94
N LEU A 401 0.93 -2.72 28.21
CA LEU A 401 1.32 -2.74 26.80
C LEU A 401 2.84 -2.72 26.65
N GLY A 402 3.39 -3.64 25.86
CA GLY A 402 4.82 -3.66 25.54
C GLY A 402 5.22 -4.89 24.72
N PRO A 403 6.52 -5.17 24.55
CA PRO A 403 7.62 -4.35 24.99
C PRO A 403 7.92 -3.19 24.04
N ASP A 404 8.18 -2.02 24.62
CA ASP A 404 8.71 -0.86 23.90
C ASP A 404 10.15 -1.11 23.37
N PRO A 405 10.75 -0.19 22.61
CA PRO A 405 12.12 -0.37 22.10
C PRO A 405 13.22 -0.55 23.17
N VAL A 406 12.93 -0.24 24.43
CA VAL A 406 13.85 -0.35 25.59
C VAL A 406 13.58 -1.65 26.38
N GLY A 407 12.43 -2.29 26.17
CA GLY A 407 11.97 -3.48 26.90
C GLY A 407 11.01 -3.19 28.05
N GLN A 408 10.48 -1.97 28.14
CA GLN A 408 9.52 -1.56 29.17
C GLN A 408 8.06 -1.84 28.75
N PHE A 409 7.20 -1.95 29.74
CA PHE A 409 5.75 -2.09 29.58
C PHE A 409 5.03 -0.90 30.23
N VAL A 410 4.01 -0.37 29.56
CA VAL A 410 3.26 0.83 29.97
C VAL A 410 1.83 0.46 30.32
N ALA A 411 1.35 0.88 31.49
CA ALA A 411 -0.05 0.70 31.89
C ALA A 411 -0.99 1.55 31.01
N ILE A 412 -1.97 0.90 30.39
CA ILE A 412 -2.98 1.48 29.51
C ILE A 412 -4.38 1.09 29.97
N THR A 413 -5.39 1.90 29.64
CA THR A 413 -6.81 1.59 29.89
C THR A 413 -7.56 1.38 28.58
N VAL A 414 -8.38 0.33 28.53
CA VAL A 414 -9.27 0.02 27.41
C VAL A 414 -10.44 1.02 27.39
N LYS A 415 -10.57 1.82 26.32
CA LYS A 415 -11.65 2.83 26.16
C LYS A 415 -12.92 2.24 25.56
N SER A 416 -12.79 1.42 24.53
CA SER A 416 -13.88 0.66 23.91
C SER A 416 -13.34 -0.63 23.29
N ILE A 417 -14.22 -1.62 23.12
CA ILE A 417 -13.90 -2.91 22.50
C ILE A 417 -14.86 -3.16 21.36
N HIS A 418 -14.35 -3.62 20.23
CA HIS A 418 -15.14 -4.03 19.08
C HIS A 418 -14.73 -5.42 18.59
N ARG A 419 -15.69 -6.28 18.26
CA ARG A 419 -15.49 -7.55 17.53
C ARG A 419 -16.13 -7.42 16.15
N LYS A 420 -15.34 -7.58 15.09
CA LYS A 420 -15.77 -7.44 13.67
C LYS A 420 -16.63 -6.18 13.38
N ARG A 421 -16.31 -5.06 14.05
CA ARG A 421 -17.01 -3.74 14.07
C ARG A 421 -18.15 -3.59 15.09
N MET A 422 -18.85 -4.65 15.48
CA MET A 422 -19.82 -4.61 16.60
C MET A 422 -19.14 -4.17 17.91
N VAL A 423 -19.84 -3.40 18.74
CA VAL A 423 -19.38 -3.03 20.10
C VAL A 423 -19.65 -4.20 21.05
N VAL A 424 -18.67 -4.55 21.89
CA VAL A 424 -18.83 -5.59 22.92
C VAL A 424 -18.33 -5.13 24.29
N ARG A 425 -18.79 -5.79 25.35
CA ARG A 425 -18.41 -5.48 26.75
C ARG A 425 -17.17 -6.22 27.25
N GLU A 426 -16.94 -7.42 26.72
CA GLU A 426 -15.80 -8.26 27.04
C GLU A 426 -15.36 -9.10 25.82
N VAL A 427 -14.16 -9.67 25.91
CA VAL A 427 -13.56 -10.58 24.92
C VAL A 427 -12.86 -11.71 25.66
N LYS A 428 -13.14 -12.95 25.25
CA LYS A 428 -12.63 -14.19 25.87
C LYS A 428 -11.43 -14.76 25.13
N ALA A 429 -10.83 -15.83 25.66
CA ALA A 429 -9.71 -16.50 25.02
C ALA A 429 -10.10 -17.01 23.61
N GLY A 430 -9.16 -16.96 22.66
CA GLY A 430 -9.36 -17.41 21.28
C GLY A 430 -10.19 -16.47 20.38
N GLN A 431 -10.76 -15.37 20.88
CA GLN A 431 -11.52 -14.39 20.08
C GLN A 431 -10.62 -13.30 19.47
N THR A 432 -10.98 -12.76 18.29
CA THR A 432 -10.33 -11.55 17.74
C THR A 432 -11.06 -10.28 18.12
N ALA A 433 -10.32 -9.21 18.41
CA ALA A 433 -10.89 -7.94 18.84
C ALA A 433 -10.05 -6.72 18.42
N SER A 434 -10.70 -5.56 18.40
CA SER A 434 -10.09 -4.25 18.25
C SER A 434 -10.35 -3.40 19.50
N PHE A 435 -9.28 -2.89 20.11
CA PHE A 435 -9.31 -2.12 21.35
C PHE A 435 -8.92 -0.65 21.10
N ALA A 436 -9.77 0.29 21.48
CA ALA A 436 -9.42 1.71 21.49
C ALA A 436 -8.62 2.04 22.77
N LEU A 437 -7.43 2.63 22.62
CA LEU A 437 -6.50 2.83 23.73
C LEU A 437 -6.46 4.30 24.21
N LYS A 438 -6.52 4.50 25.53
CA LYS A 438 -6.48 5.82 26.15
C LYS A 438 -5.04 6.35 26.25
N LYS A 439 -4.84 7.65 26.00
CA LYS A 439 -3.59 8.43 26.24
C LYS A 439 -2.32 8.00 25.46
N ILE A 440 -2.38 7.10 24.47
CA ILE A 440 -1.20 6.66 23.70
C ILE A 440 -1.25 7.07 22.21
N LYS A 441 -0.11 7.43 21.62
CA LYS A 441 0.02 7.76 20.19
C LYS A 441 0.39 6.51 19.37
N ARG A 442 -0.18 6.35 18.17
CA ARG A 442 0.12 5.24 17.24
C ARG A 442 1.62 5.04 16.96
N SER A 443 2.41 6.11 16.95
CA SER A 443 3.88 6.06 16.77
C SER A 443 4.64 5.33 17.88
N GLN A 444 4.00 5.07 19.03
CA GLN A 444 4.58 4.33 20.16
C GLN A 444 4.24 2.83 20.11
N ILE A 445 3.39 2.37 19.17
CA ILE A 445 2.95 0.98 19.06
C ILE A 445 3.48 0.35 17.78
N ARG A 446 4.04 -0.86 17.89
CA ARG A 446 4.52 -1.69 16.76
C ARG A 446 3.79 -3.03 16.74
N LYS A 447 3.67 -3.63 15.54
CA LYS A 447 3.21 -5.01 15.38
C LYS A 447 4.14 -5.96 16.16
N GLY A 448 3.59 -6.99 16.80
CA GLY A 448 4.35 -7.91 17.66
C GLY A 448 4.44 -7.49 19.13
N MET A 449 3.96 -6.30 19.50
CA MET A 449 3.66 -5.99 20.91
C MET A 449 2.47 -6.83 21.42
N VAL A 450 2.37 -6.92 22.74
CA VAL A 450 1.30 -7.57 23.48
C VAL A 450 0.67 -6.60 24.48
N MET A 451 -0.59 -6.85 24.83
CA MET A 451 -1.23 -6.28 26.02
C MET A 451 -1.47 -7.44 26.99
N VAL A 452 -0.98 -7.35 28.22
CA VAL A 452 -1.06 -8.45 29.20
C VAL A 452 -1.52 -7.96 30.57
N SER A 453 -2.10 -8.86 31.35
CA SER A 453 -2.48 -8.57 32.74
C SER A 453 -1.27 -8.11 33.57
N PRO A 454 -1.40 -7.08 34.42
CA PRO A 454 -0.36 -6.71 35.38
C PRO A 454 0.10 -7.87 36.29
N SER A 455 -0.78 -8.86 36.55
CA SER A 455 -0.46 -10.03 37.39
C SER A 455 0.63 -10.95 36.81
N LEU A 456 0.91 -10.88 35.51
CA LEU A 456 1.93 -11.70 34.84
C LEU A 456 3.37 -11.19 35.06
N ASN A 457 3.56 -9.95 35.56
CA ASN A 457 4.88 -9.31 35.69
C ASN A 457 5.76 -9.47 34.42
N PRO A 458 5.27 -9.04 33.24
CA PRO A 458 5.89 -9.37 31.96
C PRO A 458 7.31 -8.83 31.84
N SER A 459 8.21 -9.63 31.25
CA SER A 459 9.59 -9.24 30.97
C SER A 459 9.90 -9.35 29.48
N ALA A 460 10.67 -8.39 28.98
CA ALA A 460 11.13 -8.35 27.60
C ALA A 460 12.52 -8.99 27.49
N THR A 461 12.75 -9.82 26.48
CA THR A 461 14.01 -10.55 26.35
C THR A 461 14.67 -10.39 24.98
N TRP A 462 16.00 -10.36 25.01
CA TRP A 462 16.86 -10.29 23.83
C TRP A 462 17.33 -11.66 23.36
N GLU A 463 17.40 -12.64 24.26
CA GLU A 463 17.91 -13.98 23.99
C GLU A 463 16.88 -15.03 24.44
N PHE A 464 16.79 -16.13 23.71
CA PHE A 464 15.93 -17.27 24.06
C PHE A 464 16.52 -18.58 23.55
N ASP A 465 16.22 -19.67 24.24
CA ASP A 465 16.58 -21.03 23.82
C ASP A 465 15.40 -21.65 23.06
N GLY A 466 15.66 -22.09 21.84
CA GLY A 466 14.67 -22.76 20.99
C GLY A 466 15.19 -24.12 20.50
N GLU A 467 14.25 -25.03 20.20
CA GLU A 467 14.54 -26.25 19.45
C GLU A 467 14.09 -26.06 18.01
N ILE A 468 14.94 -26.31 17.03
CA ILE A 468 14.61 -26.20 15.60
C ILE A 468 14.81 -27.51 14.86
N LEU A 469 13.97 -27.74 13.85
CA LEU A 469 14.07 -28.76 12.81
C LEU A 469 14.23 -28.06 11.46
N VAL A 470 15.30 -28.38 10.72
CA VAL A 470 15.58 -27.78 9.41
C VAL A 470 14.81 -28.53 8.31
N LEU A 471 13.72 -27.94 7.81
CA LEU A 471 12.90 -28.55 6.76
C LEU A 471 13.52 -28.47 5.36
N HIS A 472 14.28 -27.41 5.08
CA HIS A 472 15.03 -27.26 3.85
C HIS A 472 16.10 -26.16 3.99
N HIS A 473 17.33 -26.46 3.58
CA HIS A 473 18.44 -25.51 3.50
C HIS A 473 19.32 -25.83 2.28
N PRO A 474 19.75 -24.85 1.47
CA PRO A 474 20.54 -25.11 0.25
C PRO A 474 22.01 -25.47 0.53
N THR A 475 22.60 -24.94 1.61
CA THR A 475 23.99 -25.21 2.04
C THR A 475 24.01 -25.76 3.47
N THR A 476 24.57 -25.06 4.46
CA THR A 476 24.63 -25.51 5.86
C THR A 476 24.52 -24.32 6.82
N ILE A 477 23.78 -24.48 7.93
CA ILE A 477 23.65 -23.48 9.01
C ILE A 477 24.80 -23.68 9.99
N SER A 478 25.42 -22.59 10.45
CA SER A 478 26.48 -22.59 11.47
C SER A 478 26.27 -21.48 12.51
N SER A 479 27.10 -21.43 13.55
CA SER A 479 27.03 -20.38 14.56
C SER A 479 27.18 -18.98 13.94
N ARG A 480 26.54 -17.97 14.53
CA ARG A 480 26.40 -16.59 14.01
C ARG A 480 25.54 -16.42 12.76
N TYR A 481 25.00 -17.48 12.16
CA TYR A 481 24.01 -17.38 11.09
C TYR A 481 22.80 -16.54 11.54
N GLN A 482 22.27 -15.71 10.64
CA GLN A 482 21.18 -14.77 10.91
C GLN A 482 20.03 -15.02 9.95
N ALA A 483 18.80 -15.08 10.46
CA ALA A 483 17.61 -15.14 9.61
C ALA A 483 16.40 -14.48 10.29
N MET A 484 15.29 -14.38 9.56
CA MET A 484 14.05 -13.83 10.08
C MET A 484 13.32 -14.87 10.93
N VAL A 485 13.15 -14.57 12.22
CA VAL A 485 12.24 -15.29 13.12
C VAL A 485 10.85 -14.69 12.99
N HIS A 486 9.88 -15.55 12.74
CA HIS A 486 8.45 -15.28 12.91
C HIS A 486 7.95 -16.06 14.12
N CYS A 487 7.34 -15.39 15.10
CA CYS A 487 6.75 -16.04 16.28
C CYS A 487 5.49 -15.26 16.69
N GLY A 488 4.31 -15.85 16.48
CA GLY A 488 3.07 -15.08 16.47
C GLY A 488 3.15 -13.91 15.47
N SER A 489 2.78 -12.71 15.92
CA SER A 489 2.88 -11.46 15.16
C SER A 489 4.29 -10.82 15.18
N ILE A 490 5.24 -11.36 15.96
CA ILE A 490 6.63 -10.88 16.00
C ILE A 490 7.33 -11.30 14.70
N ARG A 491 8.00 -10.36 14.05
CA ARG A 491 8.80 -10.60 12.83
C ARG A 491 10.10 -9.81 12.87
N GLN A 492 11.18 -10.45 13.31
CA GLN A 492 12.47 -9.79 13.53
C GLN A 492 13.65 -10.70 13.16
N THR A 493 14.77 -10.11 12.74
CA THR A 493 16.02 -10.87 12.52
C THR A 493 16.61 -11.29 13.86
N ALA A 494 16.99 -12.56 13.97
CA ALA A 494 17.74 -13.09 15.08
C ALA A 494 19.02 -13.78 14.59
N SER A 495 20.09 -13.66 15.37
CA SER A 495 21.35 -14.38 15.18
C SER A 495 21.41 -15.63 16.06
N ILE A 496 21.97 -16.71 15.54
CA ILE A 496 22.32 -17.90 16.33
C ILE A 496 23.59 -17.61 17.13
N LEU A 497 23.51 -17.61 18.46
CA LEU A 497 24.69 -17.47 19.33
C LEU A 497 25.43 -18.80 19.50
N SER A 498 24.69 -19.84 19.86
CA SER A 498 25.21 -21.19 20.11
C SER A 498 24.20 -22.24 19.67
N MET A 499 24.69 -23.44 19.38
CA MET A 499 23.92 -24.56 18.83
C MET A 499 24.50 -25.88 19.34
N SER A 500 23.66 -26.91 19.48
CA SER A 500 24.05 -28.21 20.07
C SER A 500 24.95 -29.07 19.18
N GLU A 501 25.06 -28.72 17.90
CA GLU A 501 25.88 -29.37 16.88
C GLU A 501 26.67 -28.30 16.13
N GLU A 502 27.82 -28.63 15.53
CA GLU A 502 28.68 -27.63 14.88
C GLU A 502 28.06 -27.03 13.60
N CYS A 503 27.24 -27.80 12.88
CA CYS A 503 26.60 -27.39 11.64
C CYS A 503 25.29 -28.17 11.38
N LEU A 504 24.26 -27.52 10.84
CA LEU A 504 22.95 -28.15 10.55
C LEU A 504 22.63 -28.16 9.05
N ARG A 505 22.03 -29.27 8.59
CA ARG A 505 21.60 -29.53 7.21
C ARG A 505 20.10 -29.89 7.18
N THR A 506 19.58 -30.16 5.99
CA THR A 506 18.15 -30.50 5.81
C THR A 506 17.84 -31.85 6.47
N GLY A 507 16.92 -31.83 7.45
CA GLY A 507 16.50 -32.99 8.24
C GLY A 507 16.91 -32.91 9.71
N ASP A 508 17.93 -32.11 10.04
CA ASP A 508 18.56 -32.12 11.36
C ASP A 508 17.74 -31.35 12.41
N LYS A 509 17.82 -31.79 13.66
CA LYS A 509 17.05 -31.24 14.80
C LYS A 509 18.00 -30.88 15.95
N ALA A 510 18.06 -29.60 16.30
CA ALA A 510 19.05 -29.09 17.25
C ALA A 510 18.46 -28.07 18.25
N LYS A 511 19.13 -27.94 19.40
CA LYS A 511 18.86 -26.89 20.38
C LYS A 511 19.76 -25.69 20.09
N VAL A 512 19.18 -24.50 20.03
CA VAL A 512 19.81 -23.30 19.49
C VAL A 512 19.45 -22.09 20.36
N ARG A 513 20.46 -21.34 20.78
CA ARG A 513 20.27 -20.04 21.46
C ARG A 513 20.20 -18.94 20.43
N PHE A 514 19.05 -18.29 20.35
CA PHE A 514 18.82 -17.14 19.47
C PHE A 514 19.03 -15.84 20.23
N ARG A 515 19.48 -14.81 19.52
CA ARG A 515 19.50 -13.41 19.98
C ARG A 515 18.83 -12.51 18.96
N PHE A 516 17.84 -11.75 19.40
CA PHE A 516 17.22 -10.67 18.63
C PHE A 516 18.21 -9.52 18.40
N ILE A 517 18.17 -8.94 17.20
CA ILE A 517 19.16 -7.94 16.77
C ILE A 517 18.71 -6.49 17.05
N LYS A 518 17.40 -6.20 17.03
CA LYS A 518 16.90 -4.81 16.97
C LYS A 518 16.08 -4.35 18.18
N TYR A 519 15.14 -5.15 18.68
CA TYR A 519 14.32 -4.87 19.85
C TYR A 519 14.22 -6.10 20.76
N PRO A 520 14.03 -5.95 22.08
CA PRO A 520 13.62 -7.07 22.93
C PRO A 520 12.16 -7.41 22.65
N GLU A 521 11.78 -8.68 22.84
CA GLU A 521 10.42 -9.18 22.58
C GLU A 521 9.86 -9.94 23.79
N TYR A 522 8.53 -10.07 23.85
CA TYR A 522 7.85 -10.94 24.82
C TYR A 522 7.65 -12.32 24.20
N LEU A 523 8.12 -13.38 24.86
CA LEU A 523 8.03 -14.76 24.40
C LEU A 523 7.56 -15.66 25.54
N ARG A 524 6.68 -16.62 25.23
CA ARG A 524 6.17 -17.63 26.16
C ARG A 524 6.75 -19.01 25.78
N PRO A 525 7.28 -19.80 26.73
CA PRO A 525 7.72 -21.16 26.48
C PRO A 525 6.62 -22.00 25.79
N GLY A 526 7.01 -22.85 24.85
CA GLY A 526 6.10 -23.63 24.00
C GLY A 526 5.60 -22.90 22.75
N GLN A 527 5.79 -21.58 22.62
CA GLN A 527 5.42 -20.86 21.38
C GLN A 527 6.18 -21.39 20.17
N ARG A 528 5.46 -21.51 19.04
CA ARG A 528 6.04 -21.94 17.76
C ARG A 528 6.75 -20.78 17.07
N LEU A 529 7.87 -21.11 16.43
CA LEU A 529 8.64 -20.18 15.60
C LEU A 529 8.91 -20.76 14.21
N VAL A 530 8.91 -19.88 13.21
CA VAL A 530 9.33 -20.18 11.84
C VAL A 530 10.56 -19.34 11.53
N PHE A 531 11.65 -19.99 11.16
CA PHE A 531 12.96 -19.39 10.90
C PHE A 531 13.22 -19.44 9.38
N ARG A 532 13.34 -18.27 8.75
CA ARG A 532 13.38 -18.16 7.28
C ARG A 532 14.40 -17.15 6.75
N GLU A 533 15.17 -17.59 5.76
CA GLU A 533 15.96 -16.73 4.86
C GLU A 533 15.73 -17.19 3.42
N GLY A 534 15.03 -16.39 2.61
CA GLY A 534 14.73 -16.75 1.21
C GLY A 534 14.02 -18.12 1.07
N ARG A 535 14.78 -19.13 0.64
CA ARG A 535 14.35 -20.54 0.50
C ARG A 535 14.65 -21.42 1.73
N THR A 536 15.55 -21.01 2.62
CA THR A 536 15.82 -21.69 3.89
C THR A 536 14.58 -21.71 4.77
N LYS A 537 14.28 -22.86 5.38
CA LYS A 537 13.19 -23.06 6.33
C LYS A 537 13.66 -23.95 7.47
N ALA A 538 13.58 -23.43 8.69
CA ALA A 538 13.52 -24.24 9.90
C ALA A 538 12.26 -23.89 10.70
N VAL A 539 11.80 -24.84 11.51
CA VAL A 539 10.58 -24.74 12.32
C VAL A 539 10.94 -25.18 13.72
N GLY A 540 10.43 -24.49 14.73
CA GLY A 540 10.80 -24.79 16.10
C GLY A 540 9.80 -24.36 17.15
N ASN A 541 10.15 -24.67 18.40
CA ASN A 541 9.44 -24.21 19.59
C ASN A 541 10.44 -23.46 20.49
N VAL A 542 9.97 -22.39 21.14
CA VAL A 542 10.69 -21.76 22.26
C VAL A 542 10.71 -22.76 23.42
N LEU A 543 11.90 -23.14 23.90
CA LEU A 543 12.06 -24.03 25.06
C LEU A 543 12.06 -23.24 26.37
N ALA A 544 12.88 -22.19 26.42
CA ALA A 544 13.12 -21.41 27.63
C ALA A 544 13.53 -19.97 27.28
N VAL A 545 13.24 -19.07 28.20
CA VAL A 545 13.57 -17.65 28.11
C VAL A 545 14.50 -17.32 29.28
N PRO A 546 15.80 -17.06 29.05
CA PRO A 546 16.73 -16.67 30.09
C PRO A 546 16.26 -15.39 30.83
N PRO A 547 16.45 -15.29 32.16
CA PRO A 547 16.10 -14.08 32.89
C PRO A 547 16.95 -12.89 32.39
N PRO A 548 16.40 -11.67 32.34
CA PRO A 548 17.12 -10.50 31.85
C PRO A 548 18.36 -10.23 32.70
N THR A 549 19.53 -10.18 32.05
CA THR A 549 20.79 -9.84 32.71
C THR A 549 20.72 -8.41 33.25
N GLY A 550 21.14 -8.25 34.52
CA GLY A 550 20.75 -7.12 35.36
C GLY A 550 21.18 -5.75 34.84
N GLN A 551 20.38 -4.74 35.21
CA GLN A 551 20.66 -3.33 34.93
C GLN A 551 22.06 -2.94 35.45
N VAL A 552 22.90 -2.38 34.58
CA VAL A 552 24.10 -1.66 35.02
C VAL A 552 23.62 -0.40 35.75
N GLY A 553 23.74 -0.40 37.07
CA GLY A 553 23.16 0.62 37.93
C GLY A 553 23.70 2.02 37.65
N VAL A 554 22.87 2.87 37.04
CA VAL A 554 23.13 4.31 36.89
C VAL A 554 23.11 4.94 38.28
N ARG A 555 24.29 5.08 38.90
CA ARG A 555 24.47 5.76 40.18
C ARG A 555 24.03 7.23 40.03
N GLN A 556 22.88 7.56 40.61
CA GLN A 556 22.48 8.96 40.80
C GLN A 556 23.51 9.66 41.68
N SER A 557 24.03 10.79 41.21
CA SER A 557 25.06 11.59 41.88
C SER A 557 24.48 12.43 43.02
N GLN A 558 24.15 11.78 44.13
CA GLN A 558 23.83 12.49 45.38
C GLN A 558 25.07 13.23 45.90
N LYS A 559 24.87 14.46 46.40
CA LYS A 559 25.95 15.34 46.87
C LYS A 559 26.60 14.77 48.14
N PRO A 560 27.95 14.82 48.28
CA PRO A 560 28.61 14.35 49.49
C PRO A 560 28.36 15.29 50.67
N GLN A 561 27.90 14.74 51.80
CA GLN A 561 28.04 15.38 53.12
C GLN A 561 29.29 14.85 53.83
N LYS A 562 29.82 15.64 54.78
CA LYS A 562 31.10 15.39 55.45
C LYS A 562 30.92 14.52 56.70
N SER A 563 31.79 13.53 56.90
CA SER A 563 32.37 13.23 58.22
C SER A 563 33.52 12.20 58.16
N ASN A 564 34.75 12.72 58.25
CA ASN A 564 35.95 12.26 58.96
C ASN A 564 36.31 10.75 59.22
N PRO A 565 37.59 10.45 59.49
CA PRO A 565 38.18 9.14 59.22
C PRO A 565 38.59 8.34 60.46
N GLN A 566 38.92 7.06 60.27
CA GLN A 566 39.92 6.34 61.07
C GLN A 566 40.43 5.08 60.35
N ALA A 567 41.69 4.71 60.65
CA ALA A 567 42.26 3.35 60.78
C ALA A 567 42.05 2.29 59.67
N GLN A 568 43.02 1.43 59.33
CA GLN A 568 44.38 1.21 59.84
C GLN A 568 45.25 0.54 58.74
N GLY A 569 46.45 0.06 59.07
CA GLY A 569 47.28 -0.75 58.16
C GLY A 569 46.74 -2.17 57.91
N GLN A 570 47.50 -3.11 57.35
CA GLN A 570 48.89 -3.10 56.89
C GLN A 570 49.18 -4.39 56.09
N ASN A 571 50.20 -4.35 55.22
CA ASN A 571 51.12 -5.45 54.91
C ASN A 571 50.69 -6.80 54.25
N VAL A 572 51.31 -7.02 53.09
CA VAL A 572 52.18 -8.18 52.73
C VAL A 572 51.56 -9.47 52.14
N GLY A 573 52.08 -9.80 50.93
CA GLY A 573 52.33 -11.15 50.43
C GLY A 573 51.16 -11.88 49.73
N GLU A 574 51.39 -12.81 48.79
CA GLU A 574 52.53 -13.02 47.87
C GLU A 574 52.10 -14.07 46.81
N ASN A 575 52.90 -14.23 45.74
CA ASN A 575 53.02 -15.46 44.91
C ASN A 575 51.84 -16.01 44.06
N GLU A 576 52.05 -15.88 42.74
CA GLU A 576 52.23 -17.00 41.78
C GLU A 576 51.12 -17.53 40.82
N ASN A 577 51.58 -17.68 39.56
CA ASN A 577 51.41 -18.78 38.58
C ASN A 577 50.09 -19.05 37.81
N GLN A 578 50.13 -18.62 36.54
CA GLN A 578 49.91 -19.37 35.27
C GLN A 578 49.12 -20.71 35.25
N PRO A 579 48.36 -20.93 34.16
CA PRO A 579 48.76 -21.92 33.13
C PRO A 579 48.76 -21.31 31.70
N ALA A 580 49.39 -21.82 30.63
CA ALA A 580 49.73 -23.17 30.14
C ALA A 580 48.51 -23.94 29.52
N GLN A 581 48.57 -24.69 28.41
CA GLN A 581 49.69 -25.02 27.48
C GLN A 581 49.21 -25.65 26.13
N LYS A 582 50.13 -25.73 25.13
CA LYS A 582 50.19 -26.67 23.95
C LYS A 582 49.29 -26.39 22.73
N SER A 583 49.69 -26.62 21.45
CA SER A 583 50.99 -27.00 20.80
C SER A 583 50.94 -26.72 19.24
N ARG A 584 51.60 -27.30 18.21
CA ARG A 584 52.39 -28.56 18.03
C ARG A 584 53.31 -28.70 16.75
N ARG A 585 54.28 -27.79 16.47
CA ARG A 585 55.48 -27.98 15.57
C ARG A 585 55.27 -27.80 14.03
N ARG A 586 56.28 -27.51 13.18
CA ARG A 586 57.71 -27.93 13.09
C ARG A 586 58.72 -26.90 12.50
N GLY A 587 59.91 -26.77 13.11
CA GLY A 587 61.19 -27.29 12.55
C GLY A 587 62.18 -26.41 11.74
N GLY A 588 63.28 -25.95 12.39
CA GLY A 588 64.60 -25.63 11.78
C GLY A 588 64.76 -24.23 11.14
N GLN A 589 65.96 -23.61 11.06
CA GLN A 589 67.29 -23.89 11.67
C GLN A 589 68.10 -22.56 11.81
N LYS A 590 69.40 -22.59 12.18
CA LYS A 590 70.30 -21.46 12.60
C LYS A 590 71.69 -21.62 11.89
N PRO A 591 72.78 -20.79 12.01
CA PRO A 591 73.03 -19.54 12.79
C PRO A 591 74.01 -18.44 12.20
N LEU A 592 74.30 -17.38 13.00
CA LEU A 592 75.60 -16.70 13.30
C LEU A 592 76.35 -15.67 12.39
N ALA A 593 76.92 -14.66 13.08
CA ALA A 593 78.10 -13.78 12.81
C ALA A 593 78.02 -12.74 11.65
N GLU A 594 78.83 -11.65 11.58
CA GLU A 594 80.04 -11.23 12.36
C GLU A 594 80.11 -9.68 12.64
N GLN A 595 81.30 -9.06 12.83
CA GLN A 595 81.51 -7.76 13.53
C GLN A 595 82.45 -6.73 12.85
N ASN A 596 82.27 -5.45 13.25
CA ASN A 596 83.28 -4.35 13.38
C ASN A 596 84.04 -3.85 12.11
N THR A 597 84.19 -2.54 11.91
CA THR A 597 85.16 -1.71 12.68
C THR A 597 84.92 -0.19 12.58
N ARG A 598 85.53 0.57 13.50
CA ARG A 598 85.68 2.05 13.50
C ARG A 598 86.97 2.41 12.74
N THR A 599 87.20 3.60 12.19
CA THR A 599 87.48 4.91 12.87
C THR A 599 87.78 5.92 11.74
N ILE A 600 87.41 7.20 11.81
CA ILE A 600 88.24 8.33 12.29
C ILE A 600 87.30 9.52 12.53
N ALA A 601 87.52 10.25 13.62
CA ALA A 601 86.73 11.43 14.00
C ALA A 601 87.54 12.72 13.84
N LYS A 602 86.83 13.83 13.56
CA LYS A 602 87.27 15.24 13.74
C LYS A 602 88.57 15.64 13.02
N PHE A 603 88.45 16.33 11.88
CA PHE A 603 89.45 17.35 11.52
C PHE A 603 88.95 18.57 10.74
N LEU A 604 87.82 18.51 10.02
CA LEU A 604 87.30 19.66 9.24
C LEU A 604 85.86 20.03 9.63
N LEU A 605 85.73 20.70 10.77
CA LEU A 605 84.53 21.42 11.19
C LEU A 605 84.90 22.90 11.40
N ASN A 606 84.80 23.73 10.34
CA ASN A 606 84.77 25.21 10.41
C ASN A 606 84.63 25.97 9.05
N VAL A 607 84.09 25.37 7.97
CA VAL A 607 83.88 26.09 6.68
C VAL A 607 82.43 26.01 6.14
N ALA A 608 81.62 25.06 6.60
CA ALA A 608 80.29 24.79 6.04
C ALA A 608 79.15 25.69 6.56
N SER A 609 79.43 26.74 7.33
CA SER A 609 78.43 27.60 8.00
C SER A 609 77.93 28.79 7.17
N CYS A 610 78.49 29.05 5.97
CA CYS A 610 78.07 30.18 5.11
C CYS A 610 77.37 29.78 3.80
N MET A 611 77.25 28.47 3.48
CA MET A 611 76.58 27.98 2.26
C MET A 611 75.09 27.65 2.43
N LEU A 612 74.52 27.78 3.63
CA LEU A 612 73.13 27.40 3.91
C LEU A 612 72.14 28.58 4.00
N ILE A 613 72.63 29.83 3.99
CA ILE A 613 71.79 31.02 4.22
C ILE A 613 71.39 31.73 2.92
N ILE A 614 72.19 31.60 1.85
CA ILE A 614 71.92 32.26 0.55
C ILE A 614 70.86 31.50 -0.29
N ILE A 615 70.53 30.26 0.07
CA ILE A 615 69.43 29.48 -0.55
C ILE A 615 68.06 29.81 0.08
N ILE A 616 68.03 30.44 1.26
CA ILE A 616 66.80 30.65 2.05
C ILE A 616 66.09 31.99 1.72
N THR A 617 66.69 32.85 0.88
CA THR A 617 66.13 34.18 0.53
C THR A 617 65.86 34.40 -0.97
N CYS A 618 65.93 33.36 -1.81
CA CYS A 618 65.69 33.45 -3.26
C CYS A 618 64.78 32.33 -3.83
N VAL A 619 63.79 31.87 -3.05
CA VAL A 619 62.64 31.11 -3.58
C VAL A 619 61.35 31.83 -3.19
N VAL A 620 61.17 33.02 -3.77
CA VAL A 620 59.84 33.61 -3.94
C VAL A 620 59.14 32.85 -5.07
N SER A 621 57.80 32.74 -4.96
CA SER A 621 56.92 32.22 -6.01
C SER A 621 57.37 30.90 -6.66
N GLY A 622 57.09 29.79 -5.95
CA GLY A 622 56.75 28.55 -6.63
C GLY A 622 55.40 28.74 -7.32
N GLU A 623 55.42 29.32 -8.51
CA GLU A 623 54.24 29.55 -9.35
C GLU A 623 53.65 28.20 -9.76
N SER A 624 52.40 27.96 -9.38
CA SER A 624 51.68 26.75 -9.78
C SER A 624 51.08 26.99 -11.16
N ILE A 625 51.49 26.21 -12.16
CA ILE A 625 51.09 26.29 -13.58
C ILE A 625 49.56 26.45 -13.75
N LEU A 626 48.79 25.80 -12.89
CA LEU A 626 47.35 25.92 -12.74
C LEU A 626 46.86 27.38 -12.57
N CYS A 627 47.53 28.16 -11.73
CA CYS A 627 47.16 29.53 -11.35
C CYS A 627 47.83 30.61 -12.22
N ASP A 628 48.77 30.21 -13.07
CA ASP A 628 49.29 31.05 -14.16
C ASP A 628 48.31 31.03 -15.35
N THR A 629 47.64 29.89 -15.54
CA THR A 629 46.59 29.70 -16.56
C THR A 629 45.21 30.12 -16.05
N CYS A 630 44.86 29.82 -14.80
CA CYS A 630 43.52 30.03 -14.22
C CYS A 630 43.52 31.00 -13.04
N THR A 631 42.38 31.62 -12.77
CA THR A 631 42.26 32.54 -11.63
C THR A 631 42.03 31.79 -10.31
N CYS A 632 43.05 31.76 -9.47
CA CYS A 632 43.02 31.15 -8.13
C CYS A 632 42.84 32.22 -7.03
N LYS A 633 41.68 32.27 -6.36
CA LYS A 633 41.41 33.19 -5.23
C LYS A 633 40.48 32.56 -4.20
N ASN A 634 40.78 32.70 -2.91
CA ASN A 634 39.88 32.34 -1.79
C ASN A 634 39.29 30.90 -1.87
N SER A 635 40.12 29.89 -2.19
CA SER A 635 39.70 28.49 -2.43
C SER A 635 38.74 28.28 -3.61
N ILE A 636 38.64 29.25 -4.51
CA ILE A 636 37.99 29.15 -5.82
C ILE A 636 39.08 29.07 -6.88
N ILE A 637 38.98 28.10 -7.79
CA ILE A 637 39.73 28.04 -9.04
C ILE A 637 38.75 28.25 -10.18
N ASN A 638 39.01 29.26 -11.01
CA ASN A 638 38.20 29.55 -12.19
C ASN A 638 39.08 29.60 -13.45
N CYS A 639 38.87 28.59 -14.30
CA CYS A 639 39.52 28.32 -15.57
C CYS A 639 38.59 28.56 -16.78
N THR A 640 37.51 29.32 -16.61
CA THR A 640 36.49 29.53 -17.65
C THR A 640 37.04 30.29 -18.86
N GLU A 641 36.60 29.92 -20.08
CA GLU A 641 37.01 30.51 -21.37
C GLU A 641 38.52 30.35 -21.75
N ASN A 642 39.28 29.52 -21.03
CA ASN A 642 40.73 29.31 -21.25
C ASN A 642 41.12 28.38 -22.42
N GLY A 643 40.16 27.82 -23.17
CA GLY A 643 40.43 26.97 -24.35
C GLY A 643 41.00 25.57 -24.04
N LEU A 644 40.83 25.07 -22.82
CA LEU A 644 41.42 23.81 -22.32
C LEU A 644 40.85 22.57 -23.04
N MET A 645 41.71 21.61 -23.37
CA MET A 645 41.33 20.36 -24.07
C MET A 645 41.22 19.14 -23.15
N ASP A 646 41.96 19.13 -22.04
CA ASP A 646 41.93 18.13 -20.98
C ASP A 646 41.99 18.84 -19.62
N ILE A 647 41.56 18.15 -18.55
CA ILE A 647 41.59 18.66 -17.18
C ILE A 647 42.89 18.25 -16.48
N LEU A 648 43.49 17.12 -16.90
CA LEU A 648 44.70 16.58 -16.27
C LEU A 648 45.98 17.36 -16.64
N ASP A 649 46.03 18.02 -17.80
CA ASP A 649 47.20 18.78 -18.25
C ASP A 649 47.52 19.99 -17.34
N LEU A 650 46.54 20.44 -16.54
CA LEU A 650 46.70 21.47 -15.51
C LEU A 650 46.93 20.92 -14.09
N TRP A 651 46.76 19.60 -13.88
CA TRP A 651 46.56 19.04 -12.53
C TRP A 651 47.88 18.66 -11.84
N ASP A 652 48.79 19.63 -11.79
CA ASP A 652 50.11 19.51 -11.13
C ASP A 652 49.98 19.27 -9.61
N HIS A 653 51.03 18.72 -8.98
CA HIS A 653 51.07 18.32 -7.57
C HIS A 653 51.05 19.47 -6.54
N SER A 654 50.74 20.70 -6.99
CA SER A 654 50.66 21.91 -6.18
C SER A 654 49.69 21.80 -4.99
N ASP A 655 50.06 22.40 -3.85
CA ASP A 655 49.24 22.38 -2.63
C ASP A 655 47.90 23.14 -2.78
N VAL A 656 47.79 24.07 -3.73
CA VAL A 656 46.57 24.85 -4.02
C VAL A 656 45.36 23.95 -4.24
N LEU A 657 45.55 22.83 -4.94
CA LEU A 657 44.51 21.84 -5.26
C LEU A 657 44.02 21.04 -4.04
N LYS A 658 44.73 21.11 -2.90
CA LYS A 658 44.34 20.45 -1.64
C LYS A 658 43.37 21.30 -0.83
N ASP A 659 43.30 22.60 -1.07
CA ASP A 659 42.41 23.54 -0.36
C ASP A 659 41.31 24.16 -1.23
N ALA A 660 41.33 23.89 -2.54
CA ALA A 660 40.25 24.20 -3.46
C ALA A 660 38.88 23.63 -2.98
N THR A 661 37.87 24.48 -2.98
CA THR A 661 36.49 24.16 -2.57
C THR A 661 35.49 24.32 -3.71
N LEU A 662 35.68 25.31 -4.59
CA LEU A 662 34.87 25.52 -5.80
C LEU A 662 35.79 25.48 -7.03
N MET A 663 35.39 24.77 -8.09
CA MET A 663 36.10 24.69 -9.36
C MET A 663 35.17 24.99 -10.55
N HIS A 664 35.60 25.90 -11.42
CA HIS A 664 34.94 26.22 -12.68
C HIS A 664 35.89 25.95 -13.85
N PHE A 665 35.46 25.12 -14.79
CA PHE A 665 36.14 24.83 -16.06
C PHE A 665 35.20 25.11 -17.24
N ASP A 666 34.35 26.14 -17.12
CA ASP A 666 33.23 26.37 -18.02
C ASP A 666 33.69 26.95 -19.38
N ASP A 667 32.92 26.75 -20.46
CA ASP A 667 33.21 27.29 -21.80
C ASP A 667 34.62 26.93 -22.32
N ASN A 668 34.93 25.63 -22.30
CA ASN A 668 36.23 25.07 -22.68
C ASN A 668 36.10 23.99 -23.77
N GLY A 669 37.23 23.45 -24.23
CA GLY A 669 37.30 22.44 -25.29
C GLY A 669 37.22 20.98 -24.82
N ILE A 670 37.01 20.71 -23.52
CA ILE A 670 37.22 19.39 -22.91
C ILE A 670 36.29 18.33 -23.53
N VAL A 671 36.86 17.23 -24.03
CA VAL A 671 36.12 16.14 -24.72
C VAL A 671 35.91 14.91 -23.84
N HIS A 672 36.85 14.63 -22.93
CA HIS A 672 36.91 13.39 -22.15
C HIS A 672 37.30 13.68 -20.70
N VAL A 673 36.45 13.29 -19.75
CA VAL A 673 36.75 13.40 -18.31
C VAL A 673 37.38 12.09 -17.83
N LYS A 674 38.68 12.14 -17.51
CA LYS A 674 39.41 11.03 -16.89
C LYS A 674 39.24 11.01 -15.37
N GLN A 675 39.84 10.02 -14.69
CA GLN A 675 39.84 9.95 -13.23
C GLN A 675 40.53 11.16 -12.60
N LEU A 676 39.78 11.93 -11.81
CA LEU A 676 40.28 13.13 -11.13
C LEU A 676 40.99 12.74 -9.81
N PRO A 677 42.12 13.39 -9.45
CA PRO A 677 42.85 13.10 -8.22
C PRO A 677 42.14 13.65 -6.96
N PRO A 678 42.55 13.23 -5.75
CA PRO A 678 41.88 13.63 -4.51
C PRO A 678 41.98 15.12 -4.20
N SER A 679 40.82 15.74 -3.93
CA SER A 679 40.69 17.15 -3.56
C SER A 679 39.46 17.38 -2.65
N LYS A 680 39.36 18.56 -2.03
CA LYS A 680 38.28 18.95 -1.10
C LYS A 680 37.08 19.63 -1.77
N VAL A 681 37.03 19.62 -3.10
CA VAL A 681 36.00 20.27 -3.93
C VAL A 681 34.58 19.87 -3.48
N ARG A 682 33.72 20.88 -3.35
CA ARG A 682 32.28 20.76 -3.08
C ARG A 682 31.41 21.11 -4.29
N TYR A 683 31.90 21.96 -5.18
CA TYR A 683 31.23 22.36 -6.42
C TYR A 683 32.21 22.22 -7.58
N LEU A 684 31.84 21.41 -8.58
CA LEU A 684 32.59 21.26 -9.83
C LEU A 684 31.69 21.60 -11.02
N SER A 685 32.06 22.59 -11.81
CA SER A 685 31.37 22.95 -13.05
C SER A 685 32.26 22.70 -14.26
N LEU A 686 31.70 21.97 -15.21
CA LEU A 686 32.28 21.57 -16.50
C LEU A 686 31.31 21.98 -17.63
N ARG A 687 30.59 23.08 -17.44
CA ARG A 687 29.47 23.51 -18.28
C ARG A 687 29.99 24.05 -19.61
N LYS A 688 29.21 23.94 -20.70
CA LYS A 688 29.61 24.39 -22.05
C LYS A 688 30.96 23.81 -22.48
N ASN A 689 31.13 22.50 -22.36
CA ASN A 689 32.31 21.82 -22.89
C ASN A 689 31.91 20.90 -24.06
N LYS A 690 32.84 20.06 -24.50
CA LYS A 690 32.62 19.12 -25.62
C LYS A 690 32.54 17.68 -25.10
N ILE A 691 32.21 17.48 -23.82
CA ILE A 691 32.35 16.19 -23.15
C ILE A 691 31.36 15.20 -23.74
N ASN A 692 31.89 14.13 -24.36
CA ASN A 692 31.11 13.01 -24.86
C ASN A 692 31.42 11.69 -24.12
N LYS A 693 32.51 11.64 -23.36
CA LYS A 693 32.93 10.49 -22.56
C LYS A 693 33.37 10.90 -21.16
N ILE A 694 33.02 10.07 -20.17
CA ILE A 694 33.55 10.11 -18.80
C ILE A 694 34.07 8.70 -18.50
N ASP A 695 35.23 8.57 -17.85
CA ASP A 695 35.76 7.26 -17.44
C ASP A 695 35.03 6.69 -16.20
N GLU A 696 35.06 5.37 -16.06
CA GLU A 696 34.54 4.70 -14.87
C GLU A 696 35.24 5.22 -13.61
N MET A 697 34.47 5.43 -12.54
CA MET A 697 34.95 5.98 -11.27
C MET A 697 35.62 7.36 -11.39
N ALA A 698 35.34 8.16 -12.42
CA ALA A 698 36.01 9.45 -12.66
C ALA A 698 36.03 10.40 -11.44
N PHE A 699 34.96 10.41 -10.65
CA PHE A 699 34.78 11.29 -9.49
C PHE A 699 35.09 10.63 -8.14
N ILE A 700 35.60 9.39 -8.11
CA ILE A 700 35.75 8.57 -6.88
C ILE A 700 36.54 9.23 -5.76
N ASN A 701 37.53 10.07 -6.12
CA ASN A 701 38.42 10.74 -5.17
C ASN A 701 37.83 12.05 -4.60
N LEU A 702 36.72 12.55 -5.15
CA LEU A 702 36.08 13.82 -4.75
C LEU A 702 35.06 13.60 -3.61
N LYS A 703 35.54 13.11 -2.47
CA LYS A 703 34.73 12.68 -1.31
C LYS A 703 33.78 13.76 -0.76
N LEU A 704 34.06 15.05 -1.00
CA LEU A 704 33.27 16.19 -0.50
C LEU A 704 32.35 16.83 -1.55
N LEU A 705 32.23 16.26 -2.75
CA LEU A 705 31.46 16.86 -3.85
C LEU A 705 29.95 16.88 -3.53
N LEU A 706 29.36 18.08 -3.50
CA LEU A 706 27.94 18.34 -3.21
C LEU A 706 27.16 18.73 -4.48
N GLU A 707 27.80 19.41 -5.42
CA GLU A 707 27.20 19.82 -6.69
C GLU A 707 28.14 19.56 -7.88
N LEU A 708 27.57 19.02 -8.96
CA LEU A 708 28.25 18.73 -10.22
C LEU A 708 27.39 19.26 -11.38
N ASP A 709 27.95 20.20 -12.16
CA ASP A 709 27.32 20.75 -13.36
C ASP A 709 28.06 20.25 -14.61
N LEU A 710 27.38 19.41 -15.40
CA LEU A 710 27.83 18.84 -16.66
C LEU A 710 26.97 19.36 -17.84
N SER A 711 26.24 20.47 -17.64
CA SER A 711 25.26 20.96 -18.61
C SER A 711 25.91 21.56 -19.86
N TYR A 712 25.20 21.59 -20.99
CA TYR A 712 25.72 22.06 -22.29
C TYR A 712 26.97 21.27 -22.71
N ASN A 713 26.81 19.96 -22.90
CA ASN A 713 27.85 19.03 -23.33
C ASN A 713 27.27 18.03 -24.35
N PHE A 714 28.04 17.01 -24.76
CA PHE A 714 27.61 15.99 -25.71
C PHE A 714 27.44 14.60 -25.06
N LEU A 715 27.06 14.55 -23.78
CA LEU A 715 26.83 13.28 -23.07
C LEU A 715 25.62 12.54 -23.64
N THR A 716 25.73 11.22 -23.68
CA THR A 716 24.68 10.29 -24.13
C THR A 716 24.33 9.28 -23.03
N ALA A 717 23.37 8.39 -23.30
CA ALA A 717 23.03 7.27 -22.41
C ALA A 717 24.25 6.39 -22.09
N GLU A 718 25.07 6.08 -23.10
CA GLU A 718 26.25 5.22 -22.98
C GLU A 718 27.41 5.93 -22.24
N SER A 719 27.45 7.26 -22.34
CA SER A 719 28.38 8.12 -21.57
C SER A 719 28.09 8.16 -20.06
N LEU A 720 26.96 7.59 -19.60
CA LEU A 720 26.45 7.67 -18.22
C LEU A 720 26.33 6.28 -17.56
N ASN A 721 27.42 5.52 -17.59
CA ASN A 721 27.61 4.28 -16.84
C ASN A 721 27.39 4.50 -15.31
N PRO A 722 26.60 3.64 -14.63
CA PRO A 722 26.41 3.65 -13.17
C PRO A 722 27.67 3.83 -12.30
N ASP A 723 28.82 3.28 -12.69
CA ASP A 723 30.05 3.34 -11.91
C ASP A 723 30.79 4.70 -11.97
N ILE A 724 30.33 5.67 -12.78
CA ILE A 724 30.88 7.04 -12.84
C ILE A 724 30.64 7.81 -11.54
N PHE A 725 29.42 7.72 -10.98
CA PHE A 725 28.99 8.47 -9.79
C PHE A 725 29.41 7.82 -8.45
N LYS A 726 30.35 6.88 -8.50
CA LYS A 726 30.79 6.05 -7.37
C LYS A 726 31.81 6.78 -6.49
N ILE A 727 31.32 7.63 -5.59
CA ILE A 727 32.15 8.32 -4.59
C ILE A 727 32.30 7.43 -3.35
N ILE A 728 33.52 6.93 -3.07
CA ILE A 728 33.77 6.03 -1.94
C ILE A 728 34.28 6.82 -0.72
N ASN A 729 33.44 6.87 0.31
CA ASN A 729 33.85 7.23 1.67
C ASN A 729 34.45 6.02 2.38
N GLU A 730 35.46 6.23 3.21
CA GLU A 730 36.20 5.15 3.91
C GLU A 730 35.31 4.39 4.92
N ASP A 731 34.30 5.05 5.47
CA ASP A 731 33.16 4.38 6.13
C ASP A 731 32.27 3.70 5.06
N THR A 732 32.49 2.40 4.85
CA THR A 732 31.87 1.57 3.79
C THR A 732 30.37 1.26 3.99
N SER A 733 29.58 2.26 4.39
CA SER A 733 28.15 2.15 4.68
C SER A 733 27.34 3.41 4.39
N ARG A 734 27.89 4.39 3.66
CA ARG A 734 27.18 5.63 3.27
C ARG A 734 27.22 5.86 1.75
N PRO A 735 26.08 6.16 1.11
CA PRO A 735 26.03 6.57 -0.30
C PRO A 735 26.68 7.94 -0.53
N GLY A 736 26.82 8.34 -1.79
CA GLY A 736 27.61 9.51 -2.21
C GLY A 736 27.15 10.84 -1.60
N SER A 737 28.08 11.79 -1.53
CA SER A 737 27.89 13.14 -0.95
C SER A 737 27.11 14.11 -1.85
N LEU A 738 26.86 13.75 -3.11
CA LEU A 738 26.25 14.62 -4.11
C LEU A 738 24.77 14.93 -3.82
N ILE A 739 24.44 16.21 -3.79
CA ILE A 739 23.13 16.79 -3.48
C ILE A 739 22.45 17.35 -4.74
N HIS A 740 23.24 17.96 -5.63
CA HIS A 740 22.77 18.58 -6.87
C HIS A 740 23.53 18.02 -8.08
N LEU A 741 22.80 17.59 -9.11
CA LEU A 741 23.36 17.10 -10.37
C LEU A 741 22.65 17.79 -11.54
N ARG A 742 23.42 18.48 -12.39
CA ARG A 742 22.90 19.14 -13.59
C ARG A 742 23.47 18.49 -14.84
N LEU A 743 22.56 18.08 -15.73
CA LEU A 743 22.85 17.41 -17.01
C LEU A 743 22.09 18.10 -18.16
N ASP A 744 21.67 19.35 -17.98
CA ASP A 744 20.82 20.07 -18.93
C ASP A 744 21.53 20.28 -20.28
N TYR A 745 20.78 20.31 -21.38
CA TYR A 745 21.30 20.50 -22.75
C TYR A 745 22.45 19.54 -23.10
N ASN A 746 22.24 18.25 -22.89
CA ASN A 746 23.06 17.16 -23.41
C ASN A 746 22.30 16.35 -24.49
N ASN A 747 22.90 15.28 -25.03
CA ASN A 747 22.27 14.40 -26.01
C ASN A 747 21.77 13.08 -25.37
N ILE A 748 21.14 13.20 -24.19
CA ILE A 748 20.60 12.04 -23.46
C ILE A 748 19.21 11.70 -24.02
N HIS A 749 19.12 10.58 -24.75
CA HIS A 749 17.85 10.04 -25.27
C HIS A 749 17.15 9.06 -24.31
N SER A 750 17.90 8.43 -23.41
CA SER A 750 17.44 7.49 -22.38
C SER A 750 18.52 7.41 -21.29
N LEU A 751 18.20 6.84 -20.13
CA LEU A 751 19.17 6.57 -19.07
C LEU A 751 19.27 5.07 -18.80
N LEU A 752 20.50 4.57 -18.61
CA LEU A 752 20.75 3.17 -18.33
C LEU A 752 20.15 2.76 -16.96
N PRO A 753 19.72 1.50 -16.78
CA PRO A 753 19.30 1.00 -15.49
C PRO A 753 20.42 1.20 -14.46
N HIS A 754 20.07 1.67 -13.26
CA HIS A 754 20.99 1.96 -12.15
C HIS A 754 21.94 3.18 -12.33
N THR A 755 21.85 4.02 -13.37
CA THR A 755 22.78 5.19 -13.53
C THR A 755 22.88 6.07 -12.27
N PHE A 756 21.80 6.22 -11.49
CA PHE A 756 21.78 7.01 -10.25
C PHE A 756 21.82 6.18 -8.95
N LYS A 757 22.20 4.89 -9.00
CA LYS A 757 22.12 3.95 -7.87
C LYS A 757 22.89 4.39 -6.61
N GLU A 758 24.05 5.02 -6.77
CA GLU A 758 24.89 5.49 -5.65
C GLU A 758 24.48 6.90 -5.14
N LEU A 759 23.55 7.58 -5.84
CA LEU A 759 23.13 8.97 -5.61
C LEU A 759 21.85 9.08 -4.75
N SER A 760 21.64 8.17 -3.80
CA SER A 760 20.38 8.14 -3.01
C SER A 760 20.16 9.34 -2.07
N ASN A 761 21.17 10.19 -1.87
CA ASN A 761 21.08 11.48 -1.17
C ASN A 761 20.69 12.67 -2.08
N LEU A 762 20.58 12.48 -3.40
CA LEU A 762 20.38 13.57 -4.36
C LEU A 762 19.05 14.29 -4.12
N VAL A 763 19.12 15.62 -4.00
CA VAL A 763 17.97 16.51 -3.74
C VAL A 763 17.51 17.21 -5.01
N SER A 764 18.41 17.48 -5.96
CA SER A 764 18.10 18.17 -7.21
C SER A 764 18.69 17.45 -8.42
N LEU A 765 17.86 17.17 -9.43
CA LEU A 765 18.26 16.63 -10.72
C LEU A 765 17.66 17.48 -11.84
N THR A 766 18.51 17.98 -12.73
CA THR A 766 18.08 18.75 -13.90
C THR A 766 18.55 18.07 -15.19
N LEU A 767 17.60 17.80 -16.08
CA LEU A 767 17.75 17.07 -17.35
C LEU A 767 17.10 17.85 -18.51
N ALA A 768 16.85 19.15 -18.34
CA ALA A 768 16.15 19.98 -19.31
C ALA A 768 16.88 20.05 -20.66
N GLY A 769 16.14 20.20 -21.75
CA GLY A 769 16.73 20.29 -23.10
C GLY A 769 17.36 18.99 -23.64
N ASN A 770 17.26 17.87 -22.92
CA ASN A 770 17.73 16.57 -23.41
C ASN A 770 16.67 15.89 -24.30
N PRO A 771 17.06 15.28 -25.43
CA PRO A 771 16.13 14.69 -26.42
C PRO A 771 15.55 13.33 -26.00
N LEU A 772 14.94 13.25 -24.80
CA LEU A 772 14.36 12.02 -24.23
C LEU A 772 13.19 11.47 -25.06
N THR A 773 12.25 12.34 -25.46
CA THR A 773 11.00 12.02 -26.19
C THR A 773 9.99 11.10 -25.49
N VAL A 774 10.42 10.00 -24.86
CA VAL A 774 9.59 9.07 -24.07
C VAL A 774 10.41 8.58 -22.87
N ILE A 775 9.83 8.54 -21.67
CA ILE A 775 10.49 7.96 -20.50
C ILE A 775 10.33 6.44 -20.53
N ASP A 776 11.32 5.75 -21.06
CA ASP A 776 11.33 4.30 -21.16
C ASP A 776 11.48 3.59 -19.79
N ARG A 777 11.43 2.25 -19.80
CA ARG A 777 11.56 1.42 -18.59
C ARG A 777 12.94 1.52 -17.93
N ALA A 778 13.99 1.80 -18.67
CA ALA A 778 15.35 1.94 -18.14
C ALA A 778 15.49 3.26 -17.38
N THR A 779 15.04 4.34 -18.01
CA THR A 779 14.98 5.71 -17.49
C THR A 779 14.08 5.80 -16.26
N SER A 780 12.87 5.24 -16.32
CA SER A 780 11.96 5.16 -15.18
C SER A 780 12.59 4.43 -13.98
N PHE A 781 13.33 3.34 -14.25
CA PHE A 781 14.04 2.59 -13.21
C PHE A 781 15.28 3.33 -12.68
N ALA A 782 16.00 4.07 -13.51
CA ALA A 782 17.08 4.98 -13.07
C ALA A 782 16.53 6.06 -12.12
N MET A 783 15.41 6.70 -12.48
CA MET A 783 14.71 7.68 -11.64
C MET A 783 14.25 7.06 -10.31
N SER A 784 13.83 5.79 -10.31
CA SER A 784 13.45 5.06 -9.08
C SER A 784 14.61 4.82 -8.08
N SER A 785 15.84 5.18 -8.44
CA SER A 785 17.00 5.13 -7.51
C SER A 785 17.12 6.38 -6.60
N LEU A 786 16.24 7.38 -6.76
CA LEU A 786 16.34 8.71 -6.14
C LEU A 786 15.22 8.98 -5.10
N PRO A 787 15.29 8.41 -3.88
CA PRO A 787 14.22 8.54 -2.88
C PRO A 787 14.15 9.92 -2.21
N MET A 788 15.26 10.68 -2.18
CA MET A 788 15.37 11.97 -1.49
C MET A 788 15.15 13.19 -2.39
N LEU A 789 14.79 12.99 -3.66
CA LEU A 789 14.68 14.04 -4.66
C LEU A 789 13.56 15.03 -4.33
N LYS A 790 13.91 16.32 -4.26
CA LYS A 790 12.99 17.46 -4.05
C LYS A 790 12.72 18.27 -5.31
N ILE A 791 13.69 18.36 -6.22
CA ILE A 791 13.61 19.18 -7.43
C ILE A 791 13.90 18.29 -8.65
N LEU A 792 12.97 18.27 -9.61
CA LEU A 792 13.12 17.59 -10.89
C LEU A 792 12.78 18.54 -12.04
N ASN A 793 13.74 18.79 -12.93
CA ASN A 793 13.53 19.56 -14.16
C ASN A 793 13.63 18.65 -15.39
N LEU A 794 12.51 18.53 -16.12
CA LEU A 794 12.36 17.80 -17.39
C LEU A 794 11.79 18.72 -18.49
N SER A 795 11.96 20.04 -18.37
CA SER A 795 11.51 21.00 -19.37
C SER A 795 12.25 20.86 -20.71
N ASN A 796 11.58 21.17 -21.83
CA ASN A 796 12.17 21.09 -23.17
C ASN A 796 12.78 19.71 -23.53
N THR A 797 12.24 18.60 -22.98
CA THR A 797 12.73 17.23 -23.27
C THR A 797 11.94 16.50 -24.36
N SER A 798 11.02 17.22 -25.01
CA SER A 798 10.10 16.75 -26.05
C SER A 798 9.16 15.61 -25.63
N LEU A 799 8.91 15.45 -24.32
CA LEU A 799 8.03 14.42 -23.77
C LEU A 799 6.57 14.63 -24.21
N ASN A 800 5.92 13.55 -24.65
CA ASN A 800 4.49 13.49 -24.97
C ASN A 800 3.65 12.82 -23.88
N GLU A 801 4.23 11.89 -23.12
CA GLU A 801 3.61 11.13 -22.03
C GLU A 801 4.52 11.04 -20.79
N LEU A 802 3.91 10.76 -19.63
CA LEU A 802 4.60 10.64 -18.33
C LEU A 802 4.16 9.33 -17.65
N PRO A 803 5.04 8.34 -17.42
CA PRO A 803 4.66 7.05 -16.87
C PRO A 803 4.11 7.13 -15.44
N ASP A 804 2.98 6.46 -15.17
CA ASP A 804 2.23 6.59 -13.90
C ASP A 804 3.07 6.33 -12.64
N HIS A 805 4.02 5.40 -12.70
CA HIS A 805 4.82 5.01 -11.54
C HIS A 805 6.10 5.85 -11.33
N LEU A 806 6.38 6.84 -12.19
CA LEU A 806 7.63 7.60 -12.14
C LEU A 806 7.78 8.40 -10.83
N LEU A 807 6.69 9.01 -10.35
CA LEU A 807 6.70 9.95 -9.22
C LEU A 807 6.42 9.28 -7.85
N HIS A 808 6.02 8.00 -7.83
CA HIS A 808 5.74 7.24 -6.60
C HIS A 808 6.97 7.03 -5.70
N THR A 809 8.19 7.05 -6.26
CA THR A 809 9.45 6.83 -5.53
C THR A 809 10.07 8.11 -4.94
N PRO A 810 10.21 9.25 -5.67
CA PRO A 810 10.67 10.51 -5.11
C PRO A 810 9.59 11.18 -4.25
N ARG A 811 9.31 10.59 -3.09
CA ARG A 811 8.20 10.96 -2.18
C ARG A 811 8.34 12.31 -1.48
N PHE A 812 9.48 12.97 -1.67
CA PHE A 812 9.77 14.32 -1.17
C PHE A 812 9.86 15.35 -2.30
N LEU A 813 9.39 15.02 -3.50
CA LEU A 813 9.41 15.94 -4.65
C LEU A 813 8.51 17.14 -4.36
N GLU A 814 9.11 18.32 -4.26
CA GLU A 814 8.47 19.60 -3.93
C GLU A 814 8.29 20.47 -5.20
N ILE A 815 9.21 20.37 -6.16
CA ILE A 815 9.22 21.16 -7.40
C ILE A 815 9.40 20.24 -8.62
N LEU A 816 8.49 20.35 -9.59
CA LEU A 816 8.53 19.61 -10.85
C LEU A 816 8.30 20.58 -12.02
N ASN A 817 9.23 20.61 -12.97
CA ASN A 817 9.08 21.38 -14.20
C ASN A 817 8.96 20.44 -15.42
N LEU A 818 7.83 20.53 -16.12
CA LEU A 818 7.46 19.81 -17.34
C LEU A 818 7.17 20.76 -18.52
N SER A 819 7.59 22.02 -18.44
CA SER A 819 7.31 23.04 -19.44
C SER A 819 7.97 22.78 -20.80
N ASN A 820 7.44 23.40 -21.86
CA ASN A 820 7.94 23.34 -23.24
C ASN A 820 8.11 21.90 -23.77
N ASN A 821 7.17 21.02 -23.45
CA ASN A 821 7.14 19.64 -23.91
C ASN A 821 6.09 19.46 -25.02
N LYS A 822 5.55 18.25 -25.20
CA LYS A 822 4.57 17.87 -26.24
C LYS A 822 3.30 17.25 -25.63
N PHE A 823 3.03 17.50 -24.35
CA PHE A 823 1.84 17.02 -23.66
C PHE A 823 0.57 17.62 -24.27
N THR A 824 -0.31 16.78 -24.80
CA THR A 824 -1.62 17.19 -25.36
C THR A 824 -2.77 17.07 -24.36
N GLN A 825 -2.52 16.38 -23.24
CA GLN A 825 -3.42 16.17 -22.10
C GLN A 825 -2.61 16.20 -20.79
N ILE A 826 -3.29 16.27 -19.65
CA ILE A 826 -2.66 16.22 -18.32
C ILE A 826 -2.43 14.75 -17.95
N PRO A 827 -1.19 14.32 -17.64
CA PRO A 827 -0.90 12.93 -17.34
C PRO A 827 -1.39 12.51 -15.95
N GLN A 828 -1.99 11.31 -15.84
CA GLN A 828 -2.53 10.79 -14.58
C GLN A 828 -1.44 10.48 -13.54
N GLY A 829 -0.21 10.16 -13.95
CA GLY A 829 0.94 9.94 -13.06
C GLY A 829 1.33 11.11 -12.14
N LEU A 830 0.72 12.29 -12.29
CA LEU A 830 0.84 13.40 -11.33
C LEU A 830 0.07 13.13 -10.01
N ASP A 831 -0.90 12.20 -9.99
CA ASP A 831 -1.69 11.86 -8.79
C ASP A 831 -0.81 11.28 -7.65
N GLU A 832 0.24 10.53 -8.02
CA GLU A 832 1.23 9.94 -7.10
C GLU A 832 2.15 10.99 -6.45
N ALA A 833 2.22 12.22 -6.97
CA ALA A 833 3.15 13.26 -6.52
C ALA A 833 2.64 14.03 -5.28
N HIS A 834 2.24 13.30 -4.23
CA HIS A 834 1.49 13.83 -3.09
C HIS A 834 2.18 14.98 -2.31
N ALA A 835 3.52 15.10 -2.39
CA ALA A 835 4.31 16.13 -1.71
C ALA A 835 4.57 17.40 -2.56
N LEU A 836 4.14 17.41 -3.83
CA LEU A 836 4.48 18.47 -4.77
C LEU A 836 3.82 19.80 -4.40
N GLN A 837 4.63 20.86 -4.31
CA GLN A 837 4.20 22.20 -3.95
C GLN A 837 4.15 23.13 -5.15
N ARG A 838 5.06 22.96 -6.13
CA ARG A 838 5.11 23.75 -7.37
C ARG A 838 5.17 22.86 -8.61
N LEU A 839 4.22 23.06 -9.52
CA LEU A 839 4.17 22.44 -10.83
C LEU A 839 4.25 23.52 -11.92
N ASP A 840 5.20 23.38 -12.84
CA ASP A 840 5.23 24.15 -14.09
C ASP A 840 4.93 23.22 -15.28
N PHE A 841 3.84 23.51 -15.98
CA PHE A 841 3.37 22.78 -17.15
C PHE A 841 3.28 23.70 -18.40
N SER A 842 3.86 24.90 -18.34
CA SER A 842 3.75 25.96 -19.36
C SER A 842 4.25 25.52 -20.74
N SER A 843 3.83 26.21 -21.81
CA SER A 843 4.26 25.97 -23.20
C SER A 843 3.99 24.55 -23.71
N ASN A 844 2.93 23.89 -23.24
CA ASN A 844 2.49 22.57 -23.71
C ASN A 844 1.22 22.64 -24.59
N PRO A 845 1.08 21.80 -25.64
CA PRO A 845 -0.02 21.86 -26.60
C PRO A 845 -1.34 21.22 -26.10
N ILE A 846 -1.74 21.47 -24.85
CA ILE A 846 -3.05 21.07 -24.33
C ILE A 846 -4.15 21.93 -24.98
N LYS A 847 -5.24 21.29 -25.43
CA LYS A 847 -6.37 21.98 -26.09
C LYS A 847 -7.46 22.49 -25.14
N ASN A 848 -7.81 21.68 -24.14
CA ASN A 848 -8.84 21.97 -23.15
C ASN A 848 -8.41 21.33 -21.82
N ILE A 849 -8.71 21.98 -20.70
CA ILE A 849 -8.46 21.44 -19.36
C ILE A 849 -9.81 21.04 -18.76
N LEU A 850 -10.04 19.73 -18.59
CA LEU A 850 -11.31 19.19 -18.07
C LEU A 850 -11.22 18.70 -16.62
N SER A 851 -10.03 18.28 -16.17
CA SER A 851 -9.78 17.76 -14.82
C SER A 851 -8.28 17.72 -14.55
N PHE A 852 -7.89 17.99 -13.30
CA PHE A 852 -6.54 17.83 -12.76
C PHE A 852 -6.50 16.68 -11.73
N PRO A 853 -5.41 15.90 -11.65
CA PRO A 853 -5.17 14.93 -10.58
C PRO A 853 -5.17 15.54 -9.17
N LYS A 854 -5.28 14.71 -8.12
CA LYS A 854 -5.46 15.14 -6.73
C LYS A 854 -4.14 15.50 -6.05
N MET A 855 -3.63 16.69 -6.36
CA MET A 855 -2.35 17.17 -5.83
C MET A 855 -2.54 17.88 -4.48
N ALA A 856 -2.70 17.08 -3.41
CA ALA A 856 -3.08 17.53 -2.06
C ALA A 856 -2.12 18.51 -1.34
N SER A 857 -0.95 18.79 -1.91
CA SER A 857 0.05 19.75 -1.39
C SER A 857 0.36 20.90 -2.36
N LEU A 858 -0.31 20.96 -3.53
CA LEU A 858 0.07 21.87 -4.60
C LEU A 858 -0.38 23.30 -4.30
N LYS A 859 0.60 24.17 -4.07
CA LYS A 859 0.42 25.60 -3.79
C LYS A 859 0.51 26.46 -5.05
N VAL A 860 1.39 26.12 -5.98
CA VAL A 860 1.74 26.96 -7.14
C VAL A 860 1.62 26.17 -8.45
N LEU A 861 0.80 26.68 -9.37
CA LEU A 861 0.55 26.06 -10.69
C LEU A 861 0.79 27.07 -11.82
N HIS A 862 1.69 26.73 -12.75
CA HIS A 862 1.93 27.49 -13.99
C HIS A 862 1.38 26.77 -15.23
N LEU A 863 0.52 27.48 -15.96
CA LEU A 863 -0.17 27.09 -17.19
C LEU A 863 -0.12 28.24 -18.21
N SER A 864 1.07 28.81 -18.41
CA SER A 864 1.27 29.95 -19.31
C SER A 864 1.78 29.52 -20.69
N HIS A 865 1.68 30.41 -21.69
CA HIS A 865 2.19 30.24 -23.05
C HIS A 865 1.69 28.96 -23.79
N MET A 866 0.53 28.43 -23.40
CA MET A 866 -0.07 27.21 -23.96
C MET A 866 -0.67 27.51 -25.35
N PRO A 867 -0.07 27.05 -26.46
CA PRO A 867 -0.40 27.56 -27.81
C PRO A 867 -1.74 27.05 -28.37
N GLU A 868 -2.34 26.04 -27.72
CA GLU A 868 -3.57 25.38 -28.15
C GLU A 868 -4.72 25.49 -27.14
N LEU A 869 -4.52 26.08 -25.96
CA LEU A 869 -5.49 26.08 -24.87
C LEU A 869 -6.68 27.01 -25.19
N ASN A 870 -7.89 26.44 -25.33
CA ASN A 870 -9.10 27.19 -25.69
C ASN A 870 -9.99 27.48 -24.48
N ASN A 871 -10.31 26.45 -23.68
CA ASN A 871 -11.25 26.54 -22.56
C ASN A 871 -10.74 25.76 -21.33
N ILE A 872 -11.12 26.23 -20.14
CA ILE A 872 -11.03 25.49 -18.88
C ILE A 872 -12.44 25.12 -18.42
N GLY A 873 -12.69 23.84 -18.16
CA GLY A 873 -14.02 23.28 -17.88
C GLY A 873 -14.47 23.34 -16.41
N PRO A 874 -15.75 22.99 -16.15
CA PRO A 874 -16.32 22.97 -14.81
C PRO A 874 -15.56 22.02 -13.88
N ARG A 875 -15.30 22.47 -12.65
CA ARG A 875 -14.56 21.74 -11.60
C ARG A 875 -13.18 21.22 -12.02
N ALA A 876 -12.57 21.77 -13.07
CA ALA A 876 -11.27 21.36 -13.60
C ALA A 876 -10.15 21.28 -12.55
N PHE A 877 -10.17 22.16 -11.54
CA PHE A 877 -9.18 22.25 -10.46
C PHE A 877 -9.75 21.86 -9.08
N SER A 878 -10.92 21.24 -9.04
CA SER A 878 -11.67 20.89 -7.80
C SER A 878 -10.95 19.95 -6.82
N LEU A 879 -9.80 19.39 -7.21
CA LEU A 879 -8.96 18.51 -6.39
C LEU A 879 -7.66 19.20 -5.90
N LEU A 880 -7.51 20.50 -6.16
CA LEU A 880 -6.36 21.34 -5.78
C LEU A 880 -6.72 22.26 -4.59
N ASN A 881 -7.22 21.66 -3.50
CA ASN A 881 -7.84 22.35 -2.37
C ASN A 881 -6.93 23.35 -1.62
N VAL A 882 -5.61 23.32 -1.84
CA VAL A 882 -4.59 24.15 -1.15
C VAL A 882 -3.81 25.05 -2.12
N LEU A 883 -4.38 25.32 -3.29
CA LEU A 883 -3.77 26.19 -4.30
C LEU A 883 -3.77 27.66 -3.83
N GLU A 884 -2.58 28.27 -3.82
CA GLU A 884 -2.32 29.64 -3.34
C GLU A 884 -1.94 30.58 -4.49
N GLU A 885 -1.23 30.09 -5.52
CA GLU A 885 -0.87 30.85 -6.71
C GLU A 885 -1.31 30.13 -8.00
N PHE A 886 -2.07 30.82 -8.85
CA PHE A 886 -2.45 30.34 -10.18
C PHE A 886 -1.98 31.31 -11.27
N HIS A 887 -1.05 30.82 -12.11
CA HIS A 887 -0.42 31.59 -13.18
C HIS A 887 -0.81 31.00 -14.53
N CYS A 888 -1.69 31.65 -15.29
CA CYS A 888 -2.18 31.15 -16.58
C CYS A 888 -2.21 32.29 -17.59
N THR A 889 -1.05 32.63 -18.15
CA THR A 889 -0.84 33.86 -18.95
C THR A 889 -0.38 33.58 -20.38
N HIS A 890 -0.52 34.55 -21.28
CA HIS A 890 -0.03 34.45 -22.68
C HIS A 890 -0.67 33.30 -23.49
N ASN A 891 -1.85 32.82 -23.09
CA ASN A 891 -2.59 31.77 -23.80
C ASN A 891 -3.53 32.40 -24.83
N ASN A 892 -2.98 32.81 -25.98
CA ASN A 892 -3.66 33.58 -27.04
C ASN A 892 -4.96 32.96 -27.62
N LYS A 893 -5.35 31.74 -27.22
CA LYS A 893 -6.60 31.06 -27.61
C LYS A 893 -7.59 30.87 -26.46
N LEU A 894 -7.21 31.15 -25.21
CA LEU A 894 -8.02 30.88 -24.03
C LEU A 894 -9.18 31.89 -23.94
N LYS A 895 -10.40 31.46 -24.27
CA LYS A 895 -11.60 32.31 -24.38
C LYS A 895 -12.47 32.33 -23.14
N SER A 896 -12.55 31.21 -22.41
CA SER A 896 -13.37 31.10 -21.21
C SER A 896 -12.78 30.13 -20.18
N ILE A 897 -13.09 30.45 -18.93
CA ILE A 897 -12.85 29.62 -17.75
C ILE A 897 -14.23 29.41 -17.11
N ASP A 898 -14.59 28.17 -16.83
CA ASP A 898 -15.89 27.87 -16.22
C ASP A 898 -16.01 28.49 -14.82
N PRO A 899 -17.18 29.08 -14.44
CA PRO A 899 -17.39 29.68 -13.12
C PRO A 899 -17.13 28.73 -11.94
N THR A 900 -17.24 27.42 -12.16
CA THR A 900 -17.07 26.37 -11.15
C THR A 900 -15.68 25.73 -11.18
N ALA A 901 -14.73 26.21 -12.01
CA ALA A 901 -13.44 25.56 -12.27
C ALA A 901 -12.64 25.20 -11.00
N PHE A 902 -12.60 26.10 -10.01
CA PHE A 902 -11.91 25.88 -8.71
C PHE A 902 -12.83 25.34 -7.60
N SER A 903 -14.15 25.28 -7.82
CA SER A 903 -15.12 24.87 -6.79
C SER A 903 -15.12 23.36 -6.54
N TYR A 904 -15.33 22.95 -5.30
CA TYR A 904 -15.44 21.55 -4.89
C TYR A 904 -16.53 21.36 -3.82
N LYS A 905 -17.01 20.12 -3.65
CA LYS A 905 -17.94 19.73 -2.58
C LYS A 905 -17.25 18.76 -1.61
N LEU A 906 -17.61 18.82 -0.33
CA LEU A 906 -17.25 17.78 0.64
C LEU A 906 -18.28 16.64 0.58
N ASN A 907 -17.83 15.40 0.81
CA ASN A 907 -18.70 14.23 0.84
C ASN A 907 -19.54 14.12 2.14
N ASP A 908 -19.72 15.22 2.86
CA ASP A 908 -20.06 15.24 4.30
C ASP A 908 -21.49 15.78 4.55
N GLY A 909 -22.43 15.33 3.72
CA GLY A 909 -23.89 15.55 3.89
C GLY A 909 -24.44 16.96 3.64
N LEU A 910 -23.61 18.01 3.71
CA LEU A 910 -24.03 19.40 3.44
C LEU A 910 -23.66 19.81 2.00
N GLU A 911 -24.60 20.48 1.31
CA GLU A 911 -24.43 20.93 -0.08
C GLU A 911 -23.52 22.16 -0.27
N SER A 912 -22.71 22.52 0.74
CA SER A 912 -21.80 23.67 0.68
C SER A 912 -20.66 23.46 -0.33
N GLU A 913 -20.66 24.25 -1.40
CA GLU A 913 -19.50 24.38 -2.29
C GLU A 913 -18.40 25.20 -1.60
N LEU A 914 -17.15 24.83 -1.88
CA LEU A 914 -15.93 25.41 -1.32
C LEU A 914 -14.92 25.71 -2.44
N TRP A 915 -14.01 26.63 -2.17
CA TRP A 915 -12.96 27.08 -3.10
C TRP A 915 -11.60 27.08 -2.37
N PRO A 916 -10.48 26.87 -3.08
CA PRO A 916 -9.13 27.08 -2.53
C PRO A 916 -8.89 28.55 -2.18
N GLN A 917 -8.00 28.79 -1.22
CA GLN A 917 -7.59 30.15 -0.82
C GLN A 917 -6.49 30.66 -1.76
N ILE A 918 -6.88 31.01 -2.98
CA ILE A 918 -5.97 31.64 -3.94
C ILE A 918 -5.64 33.05 -3.46
N ILE A 919 -4.34 33.33 -3.36
CA ILE A 919 -3.72 34.58 -2.93
C ILE A 919 -3.20 35.34 -4.15
N LYS A 920 -2.78 34.63 -5.20
CA LYS A 920 -2.30 35.23 -6.46
C LYS A 920 -2.98 34.64 -7.69
N LEU A 921 -3.48 35.51 -8.55
CA LEU A 921 -4.18 35.14 -9.78
C LEU A 921 -3.67 35.98 -10.96
N ASP A 922 -2.87 35.37 -11.84
CA ASP A 922 -2.49 35.99 -13.11
C ASP A 922 -3.19 35.28 -14.29
N LEU A 923 -4.07 36.03 -14.96
CA LEU A 923 -4.80 35.64 -16.17
C LEU A 923 -4.49 36.59 -17.34
N SER A 924 -3.33 37.26 -17.33
CA SER A 924 -2.96 38.25 -18.34
C SER A 924 -2.64 37.67 -19.72
N TYR A 925 -2.80 38.51 -20.76
CA TYR A 925 -2.46 38.19 -22.15
C TYR A 925 -3.13 36.91 -22.70
N ASN A 926 -4.36 36.64 -22.27
CA ASN A 926 -5.21 35.58 -22.84
C ASN A 926 -6.24 36.18 -23.82
N ALA A 927 -7.23 35.38 -24.24
CA ALA A 927 -8.32 35.83 -25.11
C ALA A 927 -9.67 35.90 -24.37
N LEU A 928 -9.65 36.12 -23.05
CA LEU A 928 -10.86 36.11 -22.21
C LEU A 928 -11.76 37.30 -22.53
N GLY A 929 -13.07 37.03 -22.69
CA GLY A 929 -14.10 38.07 -22.87
C GLY A 929 -14.91 38.34 -21.61
N TYR A 930 -15.15 37.30 -20.79
CA TYR A 930 -15.95 37.36 -19.57
C TYR A 930 -15.19 36.76 -18.39
N LEU A 931 -15.43 37.30 -17.20
CA LEU A 931 -14.94 36.77 -15.94
C LEU A 931 -16.15 36.63 -15.01
N ASP A 932 -16.39 35.43 -14.47
CA ASP A 932 -17.53 35.18 -13.59
C ASP A 932 -17.12 35.39 -12.13
N SER A 933 -17.94 36.12 -11.36
CA SER A 933 -17.67 36.42 -9.95
C SER A 933 -17.57 35.17 -9.08
N ARG A 934 -18.16 34.04 -9.50
CA ARG A 934 -18.14 32.75 -8.78
C ARG A 934 -16.84 31.96 -8.94
N LEU A 935 -15.92 32.40 -9.81
CA LEU A 935 -14.63 31.72 -10.03
C LEU A 935 -13.81 31.60 -8.73
N LEU A 936 -13.89 32.62 -7.87
CA LEU A 936 -13.36 32.62 -6.50
C LEU A 936 -14.47 32.97 -5.52
N SER A 937 -14.47 32.38 -4.31
CA SER A 937 -15.39 32.76 -3.23
C SER A 937 -15.02 34.08 -2.54
N ARG A 938 -13.75 34.48 -2.64
CA ARG A 938 -13.17 35.67 -2.01
C ARG A 938 -12.14 36.30 -2.93
N TRP A 939 -12.56 37.33 -3.64
CA TRP A 939 -11.65 38.20 -4.38
C TRP A 939 -10.95 39.20 -3.45
N ASP A 940 -11.46 39.40 -2.23
CA ASP A 940 -10.90 40.27 -1.19
C ASP A 940 -9.63 39.73 -0.52
N THR A 941 -9.27 38.46 -0.76
CA THR A 941 -8.07 37.83 -0.17
C THR A 941 -6.88 37.75 -1.11
N LEU A 942 -6.95 38.36 -2.30
CA LEU A 942 -5.85 38.41 -3.26
C LEU A 942 -4.78 39.44 -2.84
N GLU A 943 -3.52 39.02 -2.80
CA GLU A 943 -2.34 39.89 -2.73
C GLU A 943 -1.84 40.30 -4.11
N GLU A 944 -2.12 39.51 -5.17
CA GLU A 944 -1.67 39.77 -6.54
C GLU A 944 -2.78 39.39 -7.54
N LEU A 945 -3.20 40.34 -8.38
CA LEU A 945 -4.20 40.12 -9.43
C LEU A 945 -3.73 40.77 -10.73
N ASN A 946 -3.74 40.02 -11.83
CA ASN A 946 -3.32 40.54 -13.14
C ASN A 946 -4.27 40.06 -14.25
N LEU A 947 -4.96 41.02 -14.89
CA LEU A 947 -6.02 40.80 -15.89
C LEU A 947 -5.75 41.50 -17.24
N GLN A 948 -4.60 42.16 -17.39
CA GLN A 948 -4.24 42.98 -18.56
C GLN A 948 -4.19 42.17 -19.87
N GLY A 949 -4.30 42.83 -21.02
CA GLY A 949 -4.06 42.21 -22.34
C GLY A 949 -5.12 41.20 -22.81
N ASN A 950 -6.30 41.17 -22.18
CA ASN A 950 -7.44 40.34 -22.55
C ASN A 950 -8.48 41.09 -23.42
N LYS A 951 -9.53 40.40 -23.84
CA LYS A 951 -10.55 40.89 -24.79
C LYS A 951 -11.87 41.24 -24.11
N TRP A 952 -11.79 41.95 -22.98
CA TRP A 952 -12.91 42.15 -22.07
C TRP A 952 -14.14 42.79 -22.75
N ILE A 953 -15.30 42.15 -22.55
CA ILE A 953 -16.60 42.58 -23.08
C ILE A 953 -17.34 43.34 -22.00
N CYS A 954 -17.45 44.65 -22.16
CA CYS A 954 -18.03 45.57 -21.19
C CYS A 954 -19.55 45.70 -21.39
N ASP A 955 -20.25 44.62 -21.03
CA ASP A 955 -21.70 44.50 -21.03
C ASP A 955 -22.27 44.28 -19.60
N CYS A 956 -23.56 43.97 -19.50
CA CYS A 956 -24.21 43.72 -18.22
C CYS A 956 -23.74 42.44 -17.48
N VAL A 957 -23.14 41.45 -18.16
CA VAL A 957 -22.65 40.21 -17.52
C VAL A 957 -21.38 40.52 -16.72
N ASN A 958 -20.49 41.32 -17.29
CA ASN A 958 -19.26 41.78 -16.64
C ASN A 958 -19.48 43.00 -15.71
N GLN A 959 -20.70 43.51 -15.51
CA GLN A 959 -20.97 44.72 -14.70
C GLN A 959 -20.34 44.69 -13.30
N TRP A 960 -20.23 43.50 -12.70
CA TRP A 960 -19.61 43.30 -11.38
C TRP A 960 -18.11 43.65 -11.34
N LEU A 961 -17.41 43.62 -12.49
CA LEU A 961 -16.01 44.05 -12.58
C LEU A 961 -15.87 45.54 -12.27
N VAL A 962 -16.83 46.35 -12.72
CA VAL A 962 -16.91 47.78 -12.40
C VAL A 962 -17.50 47.96 -11.00
N SER A 963 -18.70 47.43 -10.72
CA SER A 963 -19.44 47.77 -9.48
C SER A 963 -18.90 47.13 -8.20
N THR A 964 -18.01 46.14 -8.29
CA THR A 964 -17.63 45.29 -7.16
C THR A 964 -16.13 45.00 -7.12
N LEU A 965 -15.53 44.56 -8.24
CA LEU A 965 -14.09 44.23 -8.27
C LEU A 965 -13.22 45.50 -8.21
N ALA A 966 -13.49 46.50 -9.06
CA ALA A 966 -12.65 47.70 -9.15
C ALA A 966 -12.58 48.50 -7.82
N PRO A 967 -13.69 48.93 -7.16
CA PRO A 967 -13.64 49.60 -5.86
C PRO A 967 -12.88 48.82 -4.78
N MET A 968 -13.02 47.49 -4.78
CA MET A 968 -12.40 46.62 -3.79
C MET A 968 -10.88 46.50 -4.03
N VAL A 969 -10.45 46.36 -5.29
CA VAL A 969 -9.03 46.28 -5.67
C VAL A 969 -8.33 47.64 -5.53
N GLU A 970 -8.95 48.73 -6.00
CA GLU A 970 -8.40 50.09 -5.90
C GLU A 970 -8.05 50.46 -4.45
N SER A 971 -8.93 50.08 -3.50
CA SER A 971 -8.76 50.37 -2.07
C SER A 971 -7.52 49.75 -1.41
N ARG A 972 -6.80 48.83 -2.09
CA ARG A 972 -5.60 48.16 -1.58
C ARG A 972 -4.42 48.19 -2.56
N HIS A 973 -4.66 47.89 -3.82
CA HIS A 973 -3.64 47.65 -4.84
C HIS A 973 -4.08 48.24 -6.20
N PRO A 974 -4.07 49.58 -6.36
CA PRO A 974 -4.52 50.23 -7.59
C PRO A 974 -3.69 49.84 -8.82
N GLU A 975 -2.45 49.38 -8.62
CA GLU A 975 -1.55 48.92 -9.69
C GLU A 975 -2.12 47.76 -10.52
N PHE A 976 -3.05 46.96 -9.95
CA PHE A 976 -3.67 45.81 -10.61
C PHE A 976 -4.80 46.18 -11.60
N LEU A 977 -5.25 47.45 -11.60
CA LEU A 977 -6.25 47.98 -12.52
C LEU A 977 -5.64 48.76 -13.69
N ASN A 978 -4.31 48.96 -13.69
CA ASN A 978 -3.58 49.51 -14.82
C ASN A 978 -3.77 48.63 -16.07
N ASP A 979 -3.96 49.27 -17.23
CA ASP A 979 -4.18 48.63 -18.54
C ASP A 979 -5.36 47.64 -18.61
N PHE A 980 -6.28 47.67 -17.64
CA PHE A 980 -7.53 46.90 -17.64
C PHE A 980 -8.62 47.63 -18.46
N THR A 981 -8.50 47.58 -19.78
CA THR A 981 -9.43 48.23 -20.72
C THR A 981 -10.49 47.30 -21.31
N CYS A 982 -11.68 47.86 -21.55
CA CYS A 982 -12.71 47.27 -22.40
C CYS A 982 -12.24 47.13 -23.86
N GLN A 983 -12.57 46.02 -24.55
CA GLN A 983 -12.35 45.87 -26.00
C GLN A 983 -13.66 45.81 -26.80
N GLU A 984 -14.70 45.17 -26.28
CA GLU A 984 -16.05 45.19 -26.85
C GLU A 984 -17.05 45.71 -25.80
N PRO A 985 -18.24 46.21 -26.19
CA PRO A 985 -18.64 46.56 -27.55
C PRO A 985 -17.83 47.77 -28.06
N ILE A 986 -17.84 48.03 -29.36
CA ILE A 986 -16.90 48.97 -30.01
C ILE A 986 -17.05 50.42 -29.50
N GLU A 987 -18.24 50.77 -29.03
CA GLU A 987 -18.61 52.06 -28.43
C GLU A 987 -17.98 52.28 -27.03
N MET A 988 -17.45 51.23 -26.40
CA MET A 988 -16.76 51.28 -25.11
C MET A 988 -15.28 50.84 -25.21
N SER A 989 -14.79 50.58 -26.43
CA SER A 989 -13.44 50.08 -26.68
C SER A 989 -12.36 51.08 -26.27
N GLY A 990 -11.34 50.63 -25.54
CA GLY A 990 -10.23 51.46 -25.05
C GLY A 990 -10.51 52.24 -23.77
N ILE A 991 -11.72 52.17 -23.19
CA ILE A 991 -12.02 52.77 -21.89
C ILE A 991 -11.51 51.86 -20.77
N SER A 992 -10.85 52.43 -19.75
CA SER A 992 -10.44 51.69 -18.54
C SER A 992 -11.63 51.38 -17.63
N ILE A 993 -11.62 50.22 -16.98
CA ILE A 993 -12.66 49.86 -16.00
C ILE A 993 -12.64 50.79 -14.77
N LEU A 994 -11.48 51.34 -14.40
CA LEU A 994 -11.37 52.37 -13.35
C LEU A 994 -12.08 53.68 -13.76
N ASP A 995 -11.95 54.06 -15.04
CA ASP A 995 -12.67 55.21 -15.63
C ASP A 995 -14.19 55.02 -15.63
N LEU A 996 -14.67 53.78 -15.78
CA LEU A 996 -16.09 53.46 -15.71
C LEU A 996 -16.63 53.55 -14.28
N ASP A 997 -15.88 53.03 -13.28
CA ASP A 997 -16.31 53.07 -11.89
C ASP A 997 -16.32 54.50 -11.31
N HIS A 998 -15.25 55.27 -11.53
CA HIS A 998 -15.19 56.68 -11.12
C HIS A 998 -16.30 57.56 -11.73
N ARG A 999 -16.86 57.17 -12.88
CA ARG A 999 -17.98 57.85 -13.54
C ARG A 999 -19.34 57.22 -13.20
N HIS A 1000 -19.36 56.20 -12.34
CA HIS A 1000 -20.51 55.36 -11.98
C HIS A 1000 -21.28 54.83 -13.21
N TYR A 1001 -20.53 54.55 -14.28
CA TYR A 1001 -21.07 54.29 -15.59
C TYR A 1001 -21.54 52.83 -15.70
N HIS A 1002 -22.81 52.65 -16.04
CA HIS A 1002 -23.39 51.32 -16.22
C HIS A 1002 -23.05 50.80 -17.62
N MET A 1003 -22.56 49.56 -17.69
CA MET A 1003 -22.16 48.89 -18.92
C MET A 1003 -23.41 48.47 -19.72
N ARG A 1004 -23.32 48.49 -21.05
CA ARG A 1004 -24.51 48.41 -21.91
C ARG A 1004 -25.12 46.99 -21.89
N CYS A 1005 -26.36 46.88 -21.43
CA CYS A 1005 -27.18 45.68 -21.59
C CYS A 1005 -27.55 45.45 -23.06
N LEU A 1006 -27.75 44.18 -23.43
CA LEU A 1006 -28.64 43.83 -24.55
C LEU A 1006 -30.08 43.74 -24.05
N ASP A 1007 -31.05 44.25 -24.82
CA ASP A 1007 -32.46 44.09 -24.50
C ASP A 1007 -32.91 42.61 -24.63
N PHE A 1008 -34.04 42.28 -23.99
CA PHE A 1008 -34.61 40.93 -23.84
C PHE A 1008 -34.79 40.10 -25.13
N TYR A 1009 -34.66 40.73 -26.32
CA TYR A 1009 -34.77 40.11 -27.64
C TYR A 1009 -33.44 40.03 -28.41
N ASN A 1010 -32.27 40.29 -27.77
CA ASN A 1010 -30.94 40.36 -28.41
C ASN A 1010 -30.84 41.38 -29.58
N SER A 1011 -31.78 42.32 -29.65
CA SER A 1011 -31.82 43.36 -30.68
C SER A 1011 -30.85 44.50 -30.36
N ARG A 1012 -30.32 45.18 -31.38
CA ARG A 1012 -29.45 46.36 -31.25
C ARG A 1012 -30.24 47.59 -31.68
N PRO A 1013 -30.83 48.38 -30.76
CA PRO A 1013 -31.76 49.46 -31.12
C PRO A 1013 -31.19 50.47 -32.12
N GLU A 1014 -29.89 50.75 -32.08
CA GLU A 1014 -29.20 51.65 -33.02
C GLU A 1014 -29.08 51.07 -34.45
N ARG A 1015 -28.99 49.75 -34.63
CA ARG A 1015 -28.98 49.10 -35.96
C ARG A 1015 -30.38 48.77 -36.45
N ASP A 1016 -31.22 48.23 -35.58
CA ASP A 1016 -32.58 47.81 -35.94
C ASP A 1016 -33.48 49.03 -36.16
N GLY A 1017 -33.23 50.15 -35.50
CA GLY A 1017 -33.82 51.45 -35.82
C GLY A 1017 -33.48 51.94 -37.22
N VAL A 1018 -32.20 51.86 -37.63
CA VAL A 1018 -31.77 52.20 -39.00
C VAL A 1018 -32.37 51.24 -40.03
N LEU A 1019 -32.47 49.94 -39.71
CA LEU A 1019 -33.13 48.95 -40.57
C LEU A 1019 -34.62 49.25 -40.73
N LEU A 1020 -35.33 49.54 -39.63
CA LEU A 1020 -36.75 49.88 -39.63
C LEU A 1020 -37.02 51.20 -40.38
N ILE A 1021 -36.20 52.23 -40.19
CA ILE A 1021 -36.29 53.48 -40.94
C ILE A 1021 -36.02 53.23 -42.44
N GLY A 1022 -35.03 52.41 -42.78
CA GLY A 1022 -34.74 52.01 -44.16
C GLY A 1022 -35.89 51.25 -44.82
N ILE A 1023 -36.53 50.32 -44.09
CA ILE A 1023 -37.71 49.59 -44.54
C ILE A 1023 -38.91 50.54 -44.69
N LEU A 1024 -39.14 51.45 -43.73
CA LEU A 1024 -40.25 52.41 -43.77
C LEU A 1024 -40.11 53.36 -44.97
N VAL A 1025 -38.91 53.93 -45.18
CA VAL A 1025 -38.59 54.76 -46.35
C VAL A 1025 -38.72 53.96 -47.65
N GLY A 1026 -38.25 52.70 -47.67
CA GLY A 1026 -38.41 51.80 -48.80
C GLY A 1026 -39.87 51.55 -49.18
N VAL A 1027 -40.75 51.30 -48.20
CA VAL A 1027 -42.20 51.13 -48.40
C VAL A 1027 -42.86 52.44 -48.86
N ILE A 1028 -42.51 53.57 -48.24
CA ILE A 1028 -43.04 54.90 -48.61
C ILE A 1028 -42.65 55.28 -50.04
N LEU A 1029 -41.45 54.92 -50.50
CA LEU A 1029 -41.02 55.13 -51.90
C LEU A 1029 -41.61 54.09 -52.87
N ALA A 1030 -41.84 52.85 -52.42
CA ALA A 1030 -42.42 51.79 -53.24
C ALA A 1030 -43.91 52.04 -53.58
N ILE A 1031 -44.68 52.70 -52.71
CA ILE A 1031 -46.11 52.97 -52.94
C ILE A 1031 -46.33 53.89 -54.17
N PRO A 1032 -45.71 55.09 -54.29
CA PRO A 1032 -45.78 55.89 -55.51
C PRO A 1032 -45.24 55.17 -56.75
N PHE A 1033 -44.16 54.40 -56.61
CA PHE A 1033 -43.53 53.69 -57.73
C PHE A 1033 -44.42 52.57 -58.29
N THR A 1034 -45.05 51.79 -57.40
CA THR A 1034 -46.01 50.74 -57.79
C THR A 1034 -47.32 51.32 -58.34
N MET A 1035 -47.82 52.43 -57.79
CA MET A 1035 -48.95 53.17 -58.39
C MET A 1035 -48.61 53.71 -59.79
N GLY A 1036 -47.41 54.27 -59.97
CA GLY A 1036 -46.92 54.73 -61.28
C GLY A 1036 -46.83 53.59 -62.31
N ILE A 1037 -46.28 52.43 -61.91
CA ILE A 1037 -46.24 51.22 -62.73
C ILE A 1037 -47.67 50.74 -63.06
N MET A 1038 -48.58 50.70 -62.09
CA MET A 1038 -49.99 50.33 -62.29
C MET A 1038 -50.68 51.25 -63.32
N MET A 1039 -50.49 52.57 -63.21
CA MET A 1039 -51.05 53.52 -64.19
C MET A 1039 -50.45 53.34 -65.59
N CYS A 1040 -49.14 53.13 -65.70
CA CYS A 1040 -48.48 52.84 -66.98
C CYS A 1040 -48.95 51.50 -67.59
N CYS A 1041 -49.13 50.46 -66.78
CA CYS A 1041 -49.64 49.15 -67.22
C CYS A 1041 -51.12 49.22 -67.62
N ALA A 1042 -51.96 49.98 -66.92
CA ALA A 1042 -53.34 50.25 -67.31
C ALA A 1042 -53.38 50.99 -68.67
N LYS A 1043 -52.53 52.01 -68.85
CA LYS A 1043 -52.44 52.76 -70.12
C LYS A 1043 -51.96 51.89 -71.29
N ARG A 1044 -51.05 50.93 -71.05
CA ARG A 1044 -50.60 49.92 -72.05
C ARG A 1044 -51.64 48.84 -72.37
N LYS A 1045 -52.47 48.42 -71.42
CA LYS A 1045 -53.49 47.37 -71.68
C LYS A 1045 -54.51 47.78 -72.74
N ASN A 1046 -54.84 49.06 -72.84
CA ASN A 1046 -55.73 49.57 -73.90
C ASN A 1046 -55.08 49.59 -75.30
N THR A 1047 -53.75 49.46 -75.42
CA THR A 1047 -53.05 49.53 -76.72
C THR A 1047 -52.80 48.17 -77.36
N LEU A 1048 -52.60 47.11 -76.56
CA LEU A 1048 -52.10 45.82 -77.08
C LEU A 1048 -53.18 44.79 -77.47
N SER A 1049 -54.46 45.14 -77.37
CA SER A 1049 -55.53 44.34 -78.02
C SER A 1049 -55.43 44.35 -79.55
N TYR A 1050 -54.60 45.23 -80.13
CA TYR A 1050 -54.41 45.40 -81.57
C TYR A 1050 -53.51 44.32 -82.22
N TYR A 1051 -52.62 43.68 -81.46
CA TYR A 1051 -51.57 42.79 -82.01
C TYR A 1051 -51.94 41.30 -82.09
N HIS A 1052 -53.23 40.95 -81.91
CA HIS A 1052 -53.73 39.57 -81.90
C HIS A 1052 -53.81 38.92 -83.31
N ARG A 1053 -52.81 39.10 -84.19
CA ARG A 1053 -52.93 38.60 -85.59
C ARG A 1053 -51.67 38.31 -86.42
N ILE A 1054 -50.45 38.51 -85.92
CA ILE A 1054 -49.22 38.28 -86.71
C ILE A 1054 -48.22 37.45 -85.89
N PHE A 1055 -47.51 36.53 -86.55
CA PHE A 1055 -46.56 35.55 -86.01
C PHE A 1055 -47.14 34.37 -85.20
N ASN A 1056 -47.98 33.59 -85.89
CA ASN A 1056 -47.75 32.14 -85.90
C ASN A 1056 -46.34 31.85 -86.46
N GLN A 1057 -45.55 30.97 -85.83
CA GLN A 1057 -45.01 29.72 -86.42
C GLN A 1057 -43.93 29.02 -85.56
N ASN A 1058 -43.89 27.68 -85.68
CA ASN A 1058 -42.77 26.75 -85.41
C ASN A 1058 -42.40 26.30 -83.97
N LYS A 1059 -43.01 25.15 -83.61
CA LYS A 1059 -42.35 23.89 -83.16
C LYS A 1059 -41.77 23.71 -81.73
N SER A 1060 -42.65 23.22 -80.83
CA SER A 1060 -42.70 21.81 -80.35
C SER A 1060 -41.55 21.27 -79.41
N PRO A 1061 -41.65 20.08 -78.76
CA PRO A 1061 -41.71 20.02 -77.28
C PRO A 1061 -40.82 18.93 -76.62
N TYR A 1062 -40.91 18.74 -75.28
CA TYR A 1062 -41.11 17.46 -74.53
C TYR A 1062 -40.84 17.63 -73.00
N ALA A 1063 -41.30 16.66 -72.19
CA ALA A 1063 -41.19 16.53 -70.71
C ALA A 1063 -40.71 15.07 -70.37
N PRO A 1064 -40.87 14.40 -69.18
CA PRO A 1064 -41.54 14.73 -67.89
C PRO A 1064 -40.91 14.14 -66.55
N ASP A 1065 -41.62 14.31 -65.40
CA ASP A 1065 -41.91 13.39 -64.24
C ASP A 1065 -40.79 12.63 -63.43
N TYR A 1066 -40.99 11.87 -62.32
CA TYR A 1066 -42.18 11.41 -61.52
C TYR A 1066 -42.03 11.45 -59.96
N GLN A 1067 -41.94 10.32 -59.23
CA GLN A 1067 -42.08 10.14 -57.74
C GLN A 1067 -41.55 8.72 -57.27
N LEU A 1068 -41.67 8.12 -56.05
CA LEU A 1068 -42.62 8.25 -54.90
C LEU A 1068 -42.00 7.91 -53.48
N ARG A 1069 -42.39 6.82 -52.77
CA ARG A 1069 -42.03 6.39 -51.37
C ARG A 1069 -42.28 4.88 -51.14
N GLU A 1070 -41.66 4.27 -50.10
CA GLU A 1070 -42.14 3.17 -49.17
C GLU A 1070 -40.95 2.74 -48.24
N THR A 1071 -41.00 2.01 -47.08
CA THR A 1071 -41.98 1.84 -45.95
C THR A 1071 -41.20 1.37 -44.66
N SER A 1072 -41.55 0.30 -43.89
CA SER A 1072 -41.11 0.08 -42.48
C SER A 1072 -41.27 -1.36 -41.91
N ILE A 1073 -40.50 -1.77 -40.87
CA ILE A 1073 -40.68 -3.05 -40.11
C ILE A 1073 -40.40 -2.92 -38.58
N TYR A 1074 -41.44 -3.26 -37.76
CA TYR A 1074 -41.52 -3.88 -36.40
C TYR A 1074 -40.78 -3.40 -35.11
N GLN A 1075 -41.45 -3.71 -33.99
CA GLN A 1075 -41.16 -3.63 -32.52
C GLN A 1075 -41.75 -4.92 -31.85
N PRO A 1076 -41.78 -5.18 -30.51
CA PRO A 1076 -41.39 -4.42 -29.28
C PRO A 1076 -40.32 -5.20 -28.43
N THR A 1077 -39.96 -4.96 -27.14
CA THR A 1077 -40.70 -4.65 -25.88
C THR A 1077 -39.85 -4.02 -24.75
N SER A 1078 -40.51 -3.22 -23.89
CA SER A 1078 -40.37 -2.97 -22.42
C SER A 1078 -39.20 -3.61 -21.60
N ILE A 1079 -38.66 -3.02 -20.50
CA ILE A 1079 -39.19 -1.98 -19.58
C ILE A 1079 -38.10 -1.33 -18.67
N ILE A 1080 -38.27 -0.05 -18.27
CA ILE A 1080 -37.78 0.70 -17.04
C ILE A 1080 -36.27 0.83 -16.70
N THR A 1081 -35.82 2.11 -16.53
CA THR A 1081 -34.58 2.64 -15.85
C THR A 1081 -33.20 2.21 -16.40
N GLU A 1082 -32.09 2.95 -16.24
CA GLU A 1082 -31.80 4.20 -15.49
C GLU A 1082 -30.66 5.02 -16.17
N GLY A 1083 -30.54 6.32 -15.86
CA GLY A 1083 -29.42 7.20 -16.26
C GLY A 1083 -29.52 7.81 -17.68
N TYR A 1084 -29.20 9.08 -17.91
CA TYR A 1084 -28.72 10.17 -17.04
C TYR A 1084 -29.49 11.47 -17.33
#